data_AF-A0A0S4QWC8-F1
#
_entry.id   AF-A0A0S4QWC8-F1
#
_cell.length_a   1.000
_cell.length_b   1.000
_cell.length_c   1.000
_cell.angle_alpha   90.00
_cell.angle_beta   90.00
_cell.angle_gamma   90.00
#
_symmetry.space_group_name_H-M   'P 1'
#
loop_
_entity.id
_entity.type
_entity.pdbx_description
1 polymer ?
#
loop_
_entity_poly.entity_id
_entity_poly.type
_entity_poly.pdbx_seq_one_letter_code
_entity_poly.pdbx_strand_id
1 'polypeptide(L)'
;MAVADGLAAEQVRAFAEVFGDPASARHVLDLAGFPAHLHPWEAPSGLLFWASVSRSLANGVLADGYVRLLTAARSLYPDNPQFSSDTLPEAEDGAPPGPVAWNVPGRLPRFVGRDDLLGQLHGALAESSRVALVALDGMGGVGKTALAVEYAHRYADSFDVVWWVPSERAELVERALAELAGSLGLPEGAGADGVWSALRAVRSWLVVFDNVEDVAAVQRFRPVSAGGRVVVTSRDRTVRDLAAAWVEVPTLDRAASVDLLTSRTAGRDRTAADRAAADRVAGLLGDLPLAVEQAAGYLGQTGMPAGEYATLLETQPGVMAGRGRLVDRPEVTVANLWGLSVQRLGGEYPAAVELLELCAWCDAEPIPLDLFASRAGQWPAPRRRWGRRGRGFAGLRAAVEDPAVWSETVGALVRYSLARRDGDTLVVHRLVAAATRQAMPDRRASEYLGVLARLLRAGLPGDVWNPAGWPAWRVLLPHALTVAEHARSRRGQVFDDGSWLADRAATYLQDHGQLLAAIDLFERTLTDRERALGADHPETLASRNNLAYAYLTVGRVEEAINLFERTLTDRERVLGADHPETLFSRSNLGGAYETAGRVEEAIDLFGRALADQERVLGADHLETLALRSALAGAYWAAGRVEEAIDLFERALADQERVLGADHPSTLLSRHDLAGAYATAGQLEEAIGLFERTLTDQERVLGADHPSTLLSRHNLAGAYATAGRAEEAIDLFERTVVDAERVLGEGHPFLATVRADLEGATLGPPEKPQPPIDHQP
;
A
#
# COMPACT_ATOMS: atom_id res chain seq x y z
N MET A 1 17.74 -24.24 51.18
CA MET A 1 16.29 -24.20 50.96
C MET A 1 16.00 -25.22 49.89
N ALA A 2 15.46 -26.38 50.27
CA ALA A 2 15.04 -27.40 49.30
C ALA A 2 13.89 -26.82 48.46
N VAL A 3 13.99 -26.96 47.14
CA VAL A 3 12.88 -26.66 46.22
C VAL A 3 11.72 -27.57 46.61
N ALA A 4 10.54 -27.00 46.81
CA ALA A 4 9.36 -27.80 47.15
C ALA A 4 8.88 -28.48 45.86
N ASP A 5 9.02 -29.80 45.80
CA ASP A 5 8.64 -30.59 44.62
C ASP A 5 7.13 -30.86 44.61
N GLY A 6 6.48 -30.60 43.47
CA GLY A 6 5.09 -31.01 43.20
C GLY A 6 5.01 -32.45 42.69
N LEU A 7 3.80 -32.99 42.55
CA LEU A 7 3.57 -34.27 41.89
C LEU A 7 3.82 -34.15 40.37
N ALA A 8 4.51 -35.13 39.79
CA ALA A 8 4.64 -35.27 38.34
C ALA A 8 3.28 -35.54 37.68
N ALA A 9 3.15 -35.25 36.38
CA ALA A 9 1.89 -35.41 35.65
C ALA A 9 1.34 -36.85 35.71
N GLU A 10 2.21 -37.86 35.68
CA GLU A 10 1.81 -39.27 35.82
C GLU A 10 1.29 -39.60 37.23
N GLN A 11 1.91 -39.02 38.26
CA GLN A 11 1.45 -39.17 39.64
C GLN A 11 0.10 -38.49 39.84
N VAL A 12 -0.10 -37.28 39.30
CA VAL A 12 -1.42 -36.59 39.35
C VAL A 12 -2.51 -37.46 38.74
N ARG A 13 -2.24 -38.11 37.59
CA ARG A 13 -3.19 -39.04 36.96
C ARG A 13 -3.43 -40.28 37.83
N ALA A 14 -2.38 -40.88 38.37
CA ALA A 14 -2.52 -42.05 39.25
C ALA A 14 -3.32 -41.73 40.52
N PHE A 15 -3.09 -40.56 41.13
CA PHE A 15 -3.90 -40.08 42.25
C PHE A 15 -5.35 -39.85 41.85
N ALA A 16 -5.61 -39.30 40.66
CA ALA A 16 -6.96 -39.09 40.16
C ALA A 16 -7.71 -40.39 39.82
N GLU A 17 -7.00 -41.42 39.39
CA GLU A 17 -7.57 -42.73 39.10
C GLU A 17 -7.92 -43.49 40.39
N VAL A 18 -7.02 -43.45 41.37
CA VAL A 18 -7.14 -44.23 42.61
C VAL A 18 -7.95 -43.49 43.67
N PHE A 19 -7.82 -42.17 43.74
CA PHE A 19 -8.46 -41.29 44.71
C PHE A 19 -9.32 -40.25 43.99
N GLY A 20 -10.16 -40.70 43.06
CA GLY A 20 -10.92 -39.87 42.15
C GLY A 20 -12.20 -39.25 42.70
N ASP A 21 -12.58 -39.58 43.94
CA ASP A 21 -13.80 -39.10 44.60
C ASP A 21 -13.49 -38.38 45.93
N PRO A 22 -14.42 -37.54 46.44
CA PRO A 22 -14.18 -36.75 47.64
C PRO A 22 -13.78 -37.57 48.87
N ALA A 23 -14.34 -38.77 49.03
CA ALA A 23 -14.11 -39.59 50.21
C ALA A 23 -12.74 -40.26 50.17
N SER A 24 -12.35 -40.84 49.02
CA SER A 24 -11.04 -41.46 48.84
C SER A 24 -9.91 -40.43 48.88
N ALA A 25 -10.12 -39.25 48.27
CA ALA A 25 -9.13 -38.18 48.30
C ALA A 25 -8.95 -37.55 49.68
N ARG A 26 -10.06 -37.36 50.42
CA ARG A 26 -9.98 -36.90 51.81
C ARG A 26 -9.24 -37.93 52.67
N HIS A 27 -9.51 -39.23 52.48
CA HIS A 27 -8.88 -40.30 53.23
C HIS A 27 -7.36 -40.30 53.09
N VAL A 28 -6.83 -40.21 51.87
CA VAL A 28 -5.37 -40.21 51.66
C VAL A 28 -4.72 -38.88 52.10
N LEU A 29 -5.40 -37.74 51.96
CA LEU A 29 -4.93 -36.45 52.47
C LEU A 29 -4.89 -36.41 54.00
N ASP A 30 -5.87 -37.01 54.68
CA ASP A 30 -5.90 -37.16 56.13
C ASP A 30 -4.75 -38.05 56.63
N LEU A 31 -4.50 -39.18 55.96
CA LEU A 31 -3.36 -40.06 56.26
C LEU A 31 -2.02 -39.37 56.03
N ALA A 32 -1.92 -38.54 55.00
CA ALA A 32 -0.76 -37.69 54.75
C ALA A 32 -0.68 -36.49 55.71
N GLY A 33 -1.72 -36.23 56.52
CA GLY A 33 -1.83 -35.17 57.52
C GLY A 33 -1.94 -33.75 56.94
N PHE A 34 -2.68 -33.61 55.85
CA PHE A 34 -3.05 -32.30 55.28
C PHE A 34 -4.23 -31.68 56.05
N PRO A 35 -4.16 -30.38 56.40
CA PRO A 35 -5.24 -29.69 57.10
C PRO A 35 -6.58 -29.75 56.35
N ALA A 36 -7.67 -30.03 57.08
CA ALA A 36 -9.00 -30.24 56.51
C ALA A 36 -9.58 -29.07 55.72
N HIS A 37 -9.11 -27.86 55.99
CA HIS A 37 -9.61 -26.62 55.38
C HIS A 37 -8.80 -26.17 54.15
N LEU A 38 -7.62 -26.75 53.88
CA LEU A 38 -6.73 -26.27 52.81
C LEU A 38 -7.06 -26.84 51.42
N HIS A 39 -7.74 -27.99 51.36
CA HIS A 39 -8.13 -28.64 50.10
C HIS A 39 -9.56 -29.20 50.18
N PRO A 40 -10.60 -28.33 50.30
CA PRO A 40 -11.98 -28.78 50.16
C PRO A 40 -12.18 -29.34 48.74
N TRP A 41 -12.94 -30.43 48.62
CA TRP A 41 -13.27 -31.01 47.31
C TRP A 41 -14.27 -30.10 46.59
N GLU A 42 -13.74 -29.06 45.95
CA GLU A 42 -14.49 -28.09 45.13
C GLU A 42 -14.22 -28.31 43.63
N ALA A 43 -13.43 -29.34 43.31
CA ALA A 43 -13.01 -29.63 41.95
C ALA A 43 -14.08 -30.45 41.18
N PRO A 44 -14.27 -30.18 39.88
CA PRO A 44 -15.22 -30.89 39.02
C PRO A 44 -14.80 -32.33 38.68
N SER A 45 -13.54 -32.68 38.91
CA SER A 45 -12.98 -34.01 38.68
C SER A 45 -11.80 -34.26 39.63
N GLY A 46 -11.49 -35.55 39.88
CA GLY A 46 -10.31 -35.93 40.66
C GLY A 46 -9.00 -35.44 40.02
N LEU A 47 -8.93 -35.38 38.69
CA LEU A 47 -7.75 -34.90 37.98
C LEU A 47 -7.43 -33.43 38.30
N LEU A 48 -8.45 -32.58 38.28
CA LEU A 48 -8.30 -31.16 38.63
C LEU A 48 -8.03 -30.95 40.12
N PHE A 49 -8.63 -31.78 40.97
CA PHE A 49 -8.34 -31.78 42.40
C PHE A 49 -6.85 -32.06 42.67
N TRP A 50 -6.32 -33.15 42.14
CA TRP A 50 -4.94 -33.57 42.38
C TRP A 50 -3.90 -32.67 41.71
N ALA A 51 -4.23 -32.05 40.58
CA ALA A 51 -3.43 -30.99 39.99
C ALA A 51 -3.29 -29.77 40.92
N SER A 52 -4.39 -29.38 41.59
CA SER A 52 -4.39 -28.29 42.57
C SER A 52 -3.58 -28.64 43.82
N VAL A 53 -3.68 -29.88 44.31
CA VAL A 53 -2.87 -30.37 45.43
C VAL A 53 -1.38 -30.39 45.06
N SER A 54 -1.02 -30.86 43.86
CA SER A 54 0.36 -30.85 43.35
C SER A 54 0.99 -29.46 43.35
N ARG A 55 0.28 -28.44 42.88
CA ARG A 55 0.77 -27.04 42.93
C ARG A 55 0.87 -26.50 44.35
N SER A 56 -0.01 -26.91 45.26
CA SER A 56 0.08 -26.49 46.67
C SER A 56 1.33 -27.07 47.33
N LEU A 57 1.71 -28.30 46.96
CA LEU A 57 2.99 -28.90 47.33
C LEU A 57 4.16 -28.10 46.76
N ALA A 58 4.13 -27.77 45.46
CA ALA A 58 5.18 -26.97 44.82
C ALA A 58 5.35 -25.56 45.41
N ASN A 59 4.27 -24.98 45.95
CA ASN A 59 4.29 -23.68 46.63
C ASN A 59 4.69 -23.77 48.12
N GLY A 60 5.07 -24.95 48.61
CA GLY A 60 5.57 -25.14 49.97
C GLY A 60 4.51 -25.03 51.06
N VAL A 61 3.24 -25.30 50.75
CA VAL A 61 2.11 -25.19 51.71
C VAL A 61 2.27 -26.13 52.91
N LEU A 62 3.02 -27.23 52.75
CA LEU A 62 3.31 -28.20 53.80
C LEU A 62 4.76 -28.69 53.70
N ALA A 63 5.53 -28.61 54.79
CA ALA A 63 6.87 -29.20 54.86
C ALA A 63 6.77 -30.73 54.66
N ASP A 64 7.64 -31.26 53.79
CA ASP A 64 7.69 -32.67 53.39
C ASP A 64 6.36 -33.22 52.84
N GLY A 65 5.45 -32.34 52.38
CA GLY A 65 4.11 -32.72 51.96
C GLY A 65 4.08 -33.74 50.82
N TYR A 66 5.01 -33.62 49.87
CA TYR A 66 5.15 -34.57 48.76
C TYR A 66 5.47 -35.98 49.26
N VAL A 67 6.48 -36.11 50.12
CA VAL A 67 6.93 -37.39 50.69
C VAL A 67 5.80 -38.01 51.53
N ARG A 68 5.11 -37.20 52.34
CA ARG A 68 3.99 -37.65 53.17
C ARG A 68 2.82 -38.14 52.34
N LEU A 69 2.50 -37.44 51.24
CA LEU A 69 1.40 -37.81 50.35
C LEU A 69 1.67 -39.13 49.62
N LEU A 70 2.87 -39.31 49.07
CA LEU A 70 3.25 -40.57 48.43
C LEU A 70 3.34 -41.73 49.43
N THR A 71 3.83 -41.50 50.65
CA THR A 71 3.87 -42.52 51.70
C THR A 71 2.46 -43.00 52.06
N ALA A 72 1.51 -42.06 52.20
CA ALA A 72 0.12 -42.39 52.45
C ALA A 72 -0.50 -43.18 51.28
N ALA A 73 -0.27 -42.74 50.04
CA ALA A 73 -0.78 -43.43 48.86
C ALA A 73 -0.21 -44.85 48.71
N ARG A 74 1.10 -45.03 48.94
CA ARG A 74 1.78 -46.34 48.93
C ARG A 74 1.24 -47.27 50.02
N SER A 75 0.90 -46.73 51.20
CA SER A 75 0.32 -47.54 52.28
C SER A 75 -1.06 -48.10 51.92
N LEU A 76 -1.83 -47.36 51.12
CA LEU A 76 -3.17 -47.76 50.69
C LEU A 76 -3.12 -48.64 49.42
N TYR A 77 -2.17 -48.39 48.53
CA TYR A 77 -2.04 -49.07 47.23
C TYR A 77 -0.57 -49.43 46.93
N PRO A 78 -0.01 -50.43 47.62
CA PRO A 78 1.41 -50.77 47.56
C PRO A 78 1.87 -51.31 46.19
N ASP A 79 0.95 -51.89 45.43
CA ASP A 79 1.23 -52.47 44.11
C ASP A 79 1.14 -51.45 42.96
N ASN A 80 0.76 -50.19 43.24
CA ASN A 80 0.69 -49.15 42.21
C ASN A 80 2.12 -48.62 41.92
N PRO A 81 2.65 -48.82 40.70
CA PRO A 81 4.03 -48.47 40.37
C PRO A 81 4.30 -46.96 40.49
N GLN A 82 3.29 -46.12 40.30
CA GLN A 82 3.40 -44.65 40.39
C GLN A 82 3.52 -44.13 41.84
N PHE A 83 3.15 -44.95 42.83
CA PHE A 83 3.30 -44.63 44.26
C PHE A 83 4.52 -45.33 44.91
N SER A 84 5.21 -46.20 44.17
CA SER A 84 6.25 -47.09 44.67
C SER A 84 7.68 -46.73 44.24
N SER A 85 7.89 -45.66 43.45
CA SER A 85 9.25 -45.24 43.09
C SER A 85 9.97 -44.59 44.28
N ASP A 86 10.95 -45.30 44.85
CA ASP A 86 11.85 -44.78 45.91
C ASP A 86 12.88 -43.76 45.37
N THR A 87 12.87 -43.49 44.06
CA THR A 87 13.58 -42.37 43.44
C THR A 87 12.74 -41.10 43.55
N LEU A 88 13.20 -40.12 44.34
CA LEU A 88 12.92 -38.72 44.03
C LEU A 88 13.34 -38.55 42.56
N PRO A 89 12.46 -38.13 41.63
CA PRO A 89 12.96 -37.72 40.33
C PRO A 89 13.98 -36.62 40.62
N GLU A 90 15.24 -36.82 40.24
CA GLU A 90 16.09 -35.69 39.95
C GLU A 90 15.30 -34.93 38.88
N ALA A 91 14.71 -33.79 39.26
CA ALA A 91 14.08 -32.91 38.30
C ALA A 91 15.10 -32.71 37.18
N GLU A 92 14.73 -33.00 35.93
CA GLU A 92 15.42 -32.35 34.81
C GLU A 92 15.47 -30.86 35.17
N ASP A 93 16.69 -30.34 35.34
CA ASP A 93 16.98 -29.02 35.91
C ASP A 93 15.89 -27.98 35.58
N GLY A 94 15.06 -27.65 36.56
CA GLY A 94 14.24 -26.45 36.57
C GLY A 94 13.00 -26.38 35.66
N ALA A 95 12.48 -27.48 35.09
CA ALA A 95 11.23 -27.42 34.32
C ALA A 95 9.98 -27.50 35.24
N PRO A 96 9.13 -26.45 35.34
CA PRO A 96 7.87 -26.53 36.08
C PRO A 96 6.92 -27.57 35.46
N PRO A 97 5.98 -28.15 36.24
CA PRO A 97 5.00 -29.09 35.70
C PRO A 97 4.13 -28.37 34.66
N GLY A 98 4.23 -28.82 33.40
CA GLY A 98 3.43 -28.28 32.29
C GLY A 98 1.91 -28.43 32.49
N PRO A 99 1.10 -27.80 31.63
CA PRO A 99 -0.36 -27.79 31.76
C PRO A 99 -0.95 -29.19 31.78
N VAL A 100 -1.95 -29.41 32.63
CA VAL A 100 -2.61 -30.72 32.82
C VAL A 100 -3.47 -31.12 31.64
N ALA A 101 -3.85 -30.16 30.79
CA ALA A 101 -4.48 -30.39 29.50
C ALA A 101 -3.85 -29.45 28.44
N TRP A 102 -3.40 -30.04 27.33
CA TRP A 102 -2.70 -29.37 26.23
C TRP A 102 -3.06 -30.01 24.88
N ASN A 103 -3.42 -29.21 23.88
CA ASN A 103 -3.59 -29.68 22.49
C ASN A 103 -3.21 -28.62 21.42
N VAL A 104 -2.32 -27.68 21.75
CA VAL A 104 -1.93 -26.60 20.83
C VAL A 104 -1.15 -27.16 19.63
N PRO A 105 -1.35 -26.63 18.41
CA PRO A 105 -0.55 -26.97 17.24
C PRO A 105 0.97 -26.88 17.49
N GLY A 106 1.74 -27.66 16.71
CA GLY A 106 3.20 -27.66 16.78
C GLY A 106 3.78 -26.25 16.62
N ARG A 107 4.81 -25.94 17.42
CA ARG A 107 5.49 -24.64 17.37
C ARG A 107 6.15 -24.45 16.00
N LEU A 108 6.07 -23.23 15.47
CA LEU A 108 6.68 -22.91 14.19
C LEU A 108 8.21 -23.06 14.28
N PRO A 109 8.85 -23.72 13.30
CA PRO A 109 10.31 -23.88 13.31
C PRO A 109 11.08 -22.55 13.36
N ARG A 110 10.48 -21.49 12.80
CA ARG A 110 11.01 -20.12 12.85
C ARG A 110 9.88 -19.10 12.97
N PHE A 111 9.99 -18.27 13.98
CA PHE A 111 9.12 -17.13 14.24
C PHE A 111 10.00 -15.89 14.41
N VAL A 112 9.72 -14.80 13.69
CA VAL A 112 10.59 -13.60 13.63
C VAL A 112 9.79 -12.29 13.70
N GLY A 113 10.41 -11.23 14.21
CA GLY A 113 9.94 -9.83 14.06
C GLY A 113 8.66 -9.46 14.81
N ARG A 114 8.25 -10.23 15.83
CA ARG A 114 6.92 -10.11 16.46
C ARG A 114 6.95 -10.10 17.99
N ASP A 115 8.11 -9.89 18.59
CA ASP A 115 8.27 -9.88 20.06
C ASP A 115 7.43 -8.78 20.72
N ASP A 116 7.37 -7.59 20.13
CA ASP A 116 6.54 -6.49 20.65
C ASP A 116 5.05 -6.83 20.66
N LEU A 117 4.55 -7.50 19.61
CA LEU A 117 3.15 -7.94 19.54
C LEU A 117 2.83 -9.05 20.52
N LEU A 118 3.79 -9.96 20.79
CA LEU A 118 3.65 -10.93 21.88
C LEU A 118 3.56 -10.23 23.24
N GLY A 119 4.35 -9.17 23.44
CA GLY A 119 4.27 -8.32 24.64
C GLY A 119 2.92 -7.62 24.78
N GLN A 120 2.39 -7.04 23.70
CA GLN A 120 1.06 -6.42 23.67
C GLN A 120 -0.05 -7.42 23.96
N LEU A 121 0.00 -8.61 23.35
CA LEU A 121 -0.95 -9.69 23.61
C LEU A 121 -0.88 -10.14 25.08
N HIS A 122 0.33 -10.29 25.62
CA HIS A 122 0.51 -10.64 27.03
C HIS A 122 -0.07 -9.57 27.97
N GLY A 123 0.20 -8.29 27.70
CA GLY A 123 -0.35 -7.17 28.47
C GLY A 123 -1.88 -7.12 28.42
N ALA A 124 -2.48 -7.20 27.23
CA ALA A 124 -3.93 -7.21 27.05
C ALA A 124 -4.61 -8.39 27.77
N LEU A 125 -3.95 -9.55 27.81
CA LEU A 125 -4.41 -10.70 28.58
C LEU A 125 -4.21 -10.51 30.09
N ALA A 126 -3.15 -9.84 30.53
CA ALA A 126 -2.83 -9.65 31.95
C ALA A 126 -3.73 -8.63 32.68
N GLU A 127 -4.16 -7.55 32.02
CA GLU A 127 -4.89 -6.43 32.64
C GLU A 127 -6.31 -6.76 33.15
N SER A 128 -6.93 -7.84 32.66
CA SER A 128 -8.31 -8.19 33.04
C SER A 128 -8.41 -8.98 34.35
N SER A 129 -9.15 -8.42 35.32
CA SER A 129 -9.58 -9.05 36.59
C SER A 129 -10.73 -10.06 36.44
N ARG A 130 -11.27 -10.21 35.21
CA ARG A 130 -12.22 -11.25 34.76
C ARG A 130 -11.62 -12.03 33.58
N VAL A 131 -12.40 -12.87 32.88
CA VAL A 131 -11.95 -13.46 31.60
C VAL A 131 -11.43 -12.36 30.68
N ALA A 132 -10.17 -12.43 30.29
CA ALA A 132 -9.61 -11.57 29.25
C ALA A 132 -9.91 -12.21 27.90
N LEU A 133 -10.79 -11.61 27.08
CA LEU A 133 -10.98 -12.02 25.69
C LEU A 133 -10.25 -11.02 24.80
N VAL A 134 -9.21 -11.49 24.12
CA VAL A 134 -8.41 -10.68 23.19
C VAL A 134 -8.58 -11.20 21.77
N ALA A 135 -8.99 -10.32 20.86
CA ALA A 135 -9.04 -10.63 19.44
C ALA A 135 -7.73 -10.27 18.74
N LEU A 136 -7.23 -11.17 17.90
CA LEU A 136 -6.16 -10.86 16.94
C LEU A 136 -6.80 -10.43 15.62
N ASP A 137 -6.53 -9.20 15.20
CA ASP A 137 -7.06 -8.65 13.96
C ASP A 137 -5.97 -8.49 12.89
N GLY A 138 -6.34 -8.62 11.62
CA GLY A 138 -5.44 -8.41 10.48
C GLY A 138 -5.86 -9.21 9.25
N MET A 139 -5.13 -9.03 8.14
CA MET A 139 -5.46 -9.71 6.88
C MET A 139 -5.30 -11.25 6.94
N GLY A 140 -5.93 -11.95 5.98
CA GLY A 140 -5.66 -13.38 5.77
C GLY A 140 -4.17 -13.61 5.43
N GLY A 141 -3.52 -14.57 6.09
CA GLY A 141 -2.10 -14.87 5.87
C GLY A 141 -1.11 -13.94 6.60
N VAL A 142 -1.59 -12.99 7.42
CA VAL A 142 -0.72 -12.05 8.16
C VAL A 142 -0.05 -12.66 9.40
N GLY A 143 -0.43 -13.89 9.79
CA GLY A 143 0.21 -14.60 10.91
C GLY A 143 -0.52 -14.54 12.25
N LYS A 144 -1.82 -14.23 12.30
CA LYS A 144 -2.61 -14.26 13.56
C LYS A 144 -2.53 -15.61 14.28
N THR A 145 -2.77 -16.71 13.55
CA THR A 145 -2.66 -18.08 14.08
C THR A 145 -1.24 -18.38 14.55
N ALA A 146 -0.22 -17.94 13.80
CA ALA A 146 1.18 -18.09 14.17
C ALA A 146 1.52 -17.37 15.49
N LEU A 147 1.04 -16.13 15.65
CA LEU A 147 1.20 -15.35 16.87
C LEU A 147 0.52 -16.03 18.07
N ALA A 148 -0.68 -16.57 17.89
CA ALA A 148 -1.41 -17.28 18.95
C ALA A 148 -0.73 -18.60 19.35
N VAL A 149 -0.22 -19.37 18.38
CA VAL A 149 0.57 -20.59 18.65
C VAL A 149 1.84 -20.22 19.41
N GLU A 150 2.59 -19.23 18.95
CA GLU A 150 3.85 -18.83 19.59
C GLU A 150 3.61 -18.31 21.01
N TYR A 151 2.54 -17.54 21.22
CA TYR A 151 2.13 -17.10 22.56
C TYR A 151 1.84 -18.29 23.49
N ALA A 152 1.03 -19.25 23.02
CA ALA A 152 0.66 -20.41 23.82
C ALA A 152 1.89 -21.25 24.24
N HIS A 153 2.86 -21.45 23.34
CA HIS A 153 4.12 -22.14 23.65
C HIS A 153 5.03 -21.32 24.58
N ARG A 154 5.20 -20.02 24.33
CA ARG A 154 6.11 -19.16 25.11
C ARG A 154 5.64 -18.92 26.55
N TYR A 155 4.33 -18.95 26.78
CA TYR A 155 3.71 -18.70 28.07
C TYR A 155 3.01 -19.95 28.65
N ALA A 156 3.32 -21.15 28.15
CA ALA A 156 2.68 -22.40 28.56
C ALA A 156 2.70 -22.60 30.09
N ASP A 157 3.83 -22.29 30.72
CA ASP A 157 4.05 -22.46 32.16
C ASP A 157 3.23 -21.50 33.04
N SER A 158 2.59 -20.48 32.43
CA SER A 158 1.70 -19.55 33.13
C SER A 158 0.26 -20.08 33.26
N PHE A 159 -0.05 -21.23 32.67
CA PHE A 159 -1.40 -21.77 32.59
C PHE A 159 -1.48 -23.23 33.04
N ASP A 160 -2.58 -23.57 33.72
CA ASP A 160 -2.87 -24.93 34.16
C ASP A 160 -3.50 -25.75 33.03
N VAL A 161 -4.23 -25.08 32.14
CA VAL A 161 -4.88 -25.66 30.96
C VAL A 161 -4.63 -24.74 29.78
N VAL A 162 -4.16 -25.30 28.66
CA VAL A 162 -4.04 -24.56 27.40
C VAL A 162 -4.70 -25.38 26.31
N TRP A 163 -5.78 -24.84 25.73
CA TRP A 163 -6.59 -25.58 24.78
C TRP A 163 -6.83 -24.81 23.48
N TRP A 164 -6.68 -25.49 22.37
CA TRP A 164 -6.88 -25.00 21.02
C TRP A 164 -8.19 -25.54 20.45
N VAL A 165 -8.99 -24.62 19.91
CA VAL A 165 -10.34 -24.88 19.42
C VAL A 165 -10.45 -24.42 17.97
N PRO A 166 -10.40 -25.34 16.99
CA PRO A 166 -10.71 -25.02 15.60
C PRO A 166 -12.15 -24.53 15.49
N SER A 167 -12.34 -23.30 14.99
CA SER A 167 -13.60 -22.56 15.11
C SER A 167 -14.19 -22.13 13.77
N GLU A 168 -13.75 -22.77 12.70
CA GLU A 168 -14.25 -22.55 11.34
C GLU A 168 -15.65 -23.11 11.10
N ARG A 169 -16.08 -24.07 11.94
CA ARG A 169 -17.44 -24.63 11.92
C ARG A 169 -17.90 -24.94 13.34
N ALA A 170 -19.19 -24.80 13.60
CA ALA A 170 -19.78 -25.01 14.92
C ALA A 170 -19.54 -26.43 15.48
N GLU A 171 -19.54 -27.46 14.63
CA GLU A 171 -19.36 -28.85 15.07
C GLU A 171 -17.92 -29.14 15.51
N LEU A 172 -16.94 -28.40 14.98
CA LEU A 172 -15.53 -28.53 15.38
C LEU A 172 -15.32 -27.96 16.79
N VAL A 173 -16.01 -26.86 17.12
CA VAL A 173 -15.98 -26.27 18.46
C VAL A 173 -16.57 -27.25 19.47
N GLU A 174 -17.73 -27.82 19.18
CA GLU A 174 -18.38 -28.79 20.07
C GLU A 174 -17.51 -30.04 20.29
N ARG A 175 -16.91 -30.56 19.22
CA ARG A 175 -15.98 -31.69 19.32
C ARG A 175 -14.74 -31.34 20.15
N ALA A 176 -14.09 -30.20 19.90
CA ALA A 176 -12.89 -29.80 20.62
C ALA A 176 -13.15 -29.55 22.12
N LEU A 177 -14.35 -29.05 22.46
CA LEU A 177 -14.77 -28.91 23.86
C LEU A 177 -15.08 -30.27 24.50
N ALA A 178 -15.66 -31.24 23.77
CA ALA A 178 -15.85 -32.60 24.28
C ALA A 178 -14.50 -33.32 24.53
N GLU A 179 -13.51 -33.12 23.66
CA GLU A 179 -12.14 -33.62 23.85
C GLU A 179 -11.47 -32.98 25.08
N LEU A 180 -11.72 -31.68 25.33
CA LEU A 180 -11.29 -31.01 26.57
C LEU A 180 -12.00 -31.62 27.79
N ALA A 181 -13.30 -31.87 27.71
CA ALA A 181 -14.05 -32.49 28.80
C ALA A 181 -13.42 -33.82 29.24
N GLY A 182 -13.09 -34.68 28.26
CA GLY A 182 -12.38 -35.93 28.52
C GLY A 182 -10.99 -35.71 29.12
N SER A 183 -10.23 -34.74 28.60
CA SER A 183 -8.88 -34.40 29.11
C SER A 183 -8.90 -33.82 30.53
N LEU A 184 -10.01 -33.19 30.93
CA LEU A 184 -10.24 -32.70 32.29
C LEU A 184 -10.80 -33.80 33.22
N GLY A 185 -11.10 -35.00 32.71
CA GLY A 185 -11.69 -36.10 33.48
C GLY A 185 -13.16 -35.86 33.85
N LEU A 186 -13.92 -35.13 33.03
CA LEU A 186 -15.35 -34.92 33.24
C LEU A 186 -16.16 -36.15 32.78
N PRO A 187 -17.38 -36.36 33.32
CA PRO A 187 -18.25 -37.46 32.89
C PRO A 187 -18.57 -37.43 31.39
N GLU A 188 -18.71 -38.61 30.78
CA GLU A 188 -19.15 -38.73 29.39
C GLU A 188 -20.48 -37.98 29.17
N GLY A 189 -20.54 -37.16 28.12
CA GLY A 189 -21.71 -36.31 27.82
C GLY A 189 -21.70 -34.94 28.49
N ALA A 190 -20.64 -34.57 29.23
CA ALA A 190 -20.44 -33.19 29.68
C ALA A 190 -20.33 -32.25 28.47
N GLY A 191 -21.40 -31.50 28.19
CA GLY A 191 -21.43 -30.50 27.13
C GLY A 191 -20.58 -29.27 27.45
N ALA A 192 -20.60 -28.26 26.57
CA ALA A 192 -19.81 -27.03 26.71
C ALA A 192 -19.99 -26.34 28.07
N ASP A 193 -21.22 -26.31 28.61
CA ASP A 193 -21.48 -25.72 29.94
C ASP A 193 -20.76 -26.44 31.07
N GLY A 194 -20.60 -27.77 30.97
CA GLY A 194 -19.84 -28.58 31.93
C GLY A 194 -18.35 -28.25 31.87
N VAL A 195 -17.79 -28.11 30.66
CA VAL A 195 -16.40 -27.69 30.44
C VAL A 195 -16.14 -26.30 31.00
N TRP A 196 -17.00 -25.32 30.70
CA TRP A 196 -16.84 -23.97 31.21
C TRP A 196 -17.00 -23.90 32.72
N SER A 197 -17.92 -24.66 33.29
CA SER A 197 -18.06 -24.81 34.75
C SER A 197 -16.78 -25.38 35.37
N ALA A 198 -16.18 -26.38 34.72
CA ALA A 198 -14.95 -26.99 35.19
C ALA A 198 -13.76 -26.01 35.15
N LEU A 199 -13.63 -25.25 34.06
CA LEU A 199 -12.62 -24.21 33.93
C LEU A 199 -12.78 -23.07 34.94
N ARG A 200 -13.97 -22.85 35.52
CA ARG A 200 -14.12 -21.87 36.64
C ARG A 200 -13.38 -22.29 37.90
N ALA A 201 -13.22 -23.59 38.12
CA ALA A 201 -12.52 -24.14 39.27
C ALA A 201 -11.00 -24.23 39.03
N VAL A 202 -10.53 -23.93 37.81
CA VAL A 202 -9.11 -23.91 37.43
C VAL A 202 -8.56 -22.50 37.63
N ARG A 203 -7.39 -22.36 38.26
CA ARG A 203 -6.80 -21.08 38.65
C ARG A 203 -6.37 -20.23 37.45
N SER A 204 -5.73 -20.85 36.47
CA SER A 204 -5.25 -20.18 35.25
C SER A 204 -5.43 -21.07 34.03
N TRP A 205 -6.10 -20.58 32.99
CA TRP A 205 -6.28 -21.33 31.75
C TRP A 205 -6.30 -20.41 30.54
N LEU A 206 -5.89 -20.95 29.40
CA LEU A 206 -5.91 -20.31 28.09
C LEU A 206 -6.72 -21.16 27.11
N VAL A 207 -7.75 -20.59 26.50
CA VAL A 207 -8.48 -21.20 25.39
C VAL A 207 -8.30 -20.35 24.15
N VAL A 208 -7.83 -20.93 23.05
CA VAL A 208 -7.65 -20.25 21.77
C VAL A 208 -8.68 -20.73 20.77
N PHE A 209 -9.57 -19.83 20.33
CA PHE A 209 -10.49 -20.07 19.23
C PHE A 209 -9.84 -19.61 17.93
N ASP A 210 -9.41 -20.56 17.10
CA ASP A 210 -8.73 -20.26 15.84
C ASP A 210 -9.67 -20.33 14.64
N ASN A 211 -9.50 -19.39 13.71
CA ASN A 211 -10.25 -19.28 12.47
C ASN A 211 -11.77 -19.17 12.69
N VAL A 212 -12.20 -18.31 13.62
CA VAL A 212 -13.63 -18.04 13.85
C VAL A 212 -14.25 -17.42 12.60
N GLU A 213 -15.24 -18.10 12.03
CA GLU A 213 -15.98 -17.63 10.85
C GLU A 213 -17.32 -17.01 11.20
N ASP A 214 -18.03 -17.59 12.17
CA ASP A 214 -19.28 -17.07 12.71
C ASP A 214 -19.04 -16.58 14.14
N VAL A 215 -18.87 -15.27 14.26
CA VAL A 215 -18.64 -14.55 15.50
C VAL A 215 -19.80 -14.76 16.50
N ALA A 216 -21.05 -14.82 16.02
CA ALA A 216 -22.22 -15.05 16.86
C ALA A 216 -22.30 -16.50 17.36
N ALA A 217 -21.93 -17.48 16.53
CA ALA A 217 -21.88 -18.89 16.95
C ALA A 217 -20.81 -19.17 18.02
N VAL A 218 -19.78 -18.34 18.14
CA VAL A 218 -18.75 -18.46 19.19
C VAL A 218 -19.11 -17.70 20.46
N GLN A 219 -19.99 -16.67 20.39
CA GLN A 219 -20.50 -15.98 21.60
C GLN A 219 -21.16 -16.94 22.60
N ARG A 220 -21.83 -18.00 22.14
CA ARG A 220 -22.50 -18.99 23.01
C ARG A 220 -21.53 -19.78 23.88
N PHE A 221 -20.24 -19.80 23.52
CA PHE A 221 -19.18 -20.49 24.25
C PHE A 221 -18.34 -19.54 25.12
N ARG A 222 -18.88 -18.38 25.48
CA ARG A 222 -18.15 -17.42 26.31
C ARG A 222 -18.05 -17.88 27.77
N PRO A 223 -16.84 -17.91 28.34
CA PRO A 223 -16.68 -18.12 29.76
C PRO A 223 -17.14 -16.90 30.58
N VAL A 224 -17.72 -17.16 31.75
CA VAL A 224 -18.26 -16.13 32.67
C VAL A 224 -17.46 -16.08 34.00
N SER A 225 -16.32 -16.77 34.10
CA SER A 225 -15.53 -16.90 35.34
C SER A 225 -14.35 -15.93 35.47
N ALA A 226 -13.90 -15.69 36.70
CA ALA A 226 -12.64 -15.00 36.95
C ALA A 226 -11.43 -15.92 36.64
N GLY A 227 -10.30 -15.36 36.18
CA GLY A 227 -9.02 -16.07 36.00
C GLY A 227 -8.71 -16.63 34.61
N GLY A 228 -9.67 -16.65 33.70
CA GLY A 228 -9.51 -17.19 32.34
C GLY A 228 -8.87 -16.25 31.32
N ARG A 229 -8.22 -16.82 30.30
CA ARG A 229 -7.71 -16.11 29.12
C ARG A 229 -8.26 -16.74 27.85
N VAL A 230 -8.81 -15.91 26.97
CA VAL A 230 -9.34 -16.34 25.67
C VAL A 230 -8.66 -15.52 24.58
N VAL A 231 -8.09 -16.22 23.60
CA VAL A 231 -7.57 -15.59 22.37
C VAL A 231 -8.45 -16.02 21.21
N VAL A 232 -8.82 -15.08 20.36
CA VAL A 232 -9.63 -15.35 19.17
C VAL A 232 -8.91 -14.88 17.93
N THR A 233 -8.81 -15.75 16.91
CA THR A 233 -8.35 -15.35 15.58
C THR A 233 -9.54 -15.41 14.61
N SER A 234 -9.73 -14.37 13.81
CA SER A 234 -10.78 -14.32 12.78
C SER A 234 -10.34 -13.54 11.54
N ARG A 235 -11.01 -13.78 10.42
CA ARG A 235 -10.91 -12.92 9.22
C ARG A 235 -11.96 -11.82 9.20
N ASP A 236 -13.02 -12.01 9.98
CA ASP A 236 -14.07 -11.01 10.18
C ASP A 236 -13.67 -10.07 11.32
N ARG A 237 -13.56 -8.78 11.00
CA ARG A 237 -13.19 -7.74 11.97
C ARG A 237 -14.23 -7.51 13.06
N THR A 238 -15.48 -7.96 12.90
CA THR A 238 -16.53 -7.87 13.94
C THR A 238 -16.18 -8.66 15.20
N VAL A 239 -15.17 -9.55 15.14
CA VAL A 239 -14.59 -10.17 16.34
C VAL A 239 -14.06 -9.13 17.36
N ARG A 240 -13.73 -7.91 16.93
CA ARG A 240 -13.35 -6.81 17.84
C ARG A 240 -14.50 -6.44 18.78
N ASP A 241 -15.74 -6.48 18.30
CA ASP A 241 -16.94 -6.17 19.10
C ASP A 241 -17.19 -7.22 20.18
N LEU A 242 -16.60 -8.40 20.01
CA LEU A 242 -16.59 -9.44 21.01
C LEU A 242 -15.56 -9.20 22.12
N ALA A 243 -14.40 -8.64 21.78
CA ALA A 243 -13.26 -8.66 22.66
C ALA A 243 -13.22 -7.46 23.61
N ALA A 244 -12.69 -7.68 24.81
CA ALA A 244 -12.44 -6.58 25.75
C ALA A 244 -11.25 -5.72 25.30
N ALA A 245 -10.34 -6.32 24.53
CA ALA A 245 -9.21 -5.67 23.87
C ALA A 245 -8.90 -6.40 22.55
N TRP A 246 -8.19 -5.74 21.63
CA TRP A 246 -7.70 -6.37 20.41
C TRP A 246 -6.26 -5.99 20.15
N VAL A 247 -5.53 -6.88 19.49
CA VAL A 247 -4.17 -6.65 19.00
C VAL A 247 -4.21 -6.67 17.47
N GLU A 248 -3.83 -5.57 16.86
CA GLU A 248 -3.68 -5.48 15.41
C GLU A 248 -2.38 -6.15 14.98
N VAL A 249 -2.48 -7.12 14.06
CA VAL A 249 -1.36 -7.86 13.51
C VAL A 249 -1.06 -7.30 12.11
N PRO A 250 -0.06 -6.40 11.96
CA PRO A 250 0.34 -5.84 10.67
C PRO A 250 1.10 -6.87 9.83
N THR A 251 1.50 -6.55 8.59
CA THR A 251 2.51 -7.33 7.84
C THR A 251 3.85 -7.36 8.58
N LEU A 252 4.80 -8.18 8.13
CA LEU A 252 6.14 -8.17 8.74
C LEU A 252 6.87 -6.87 8.43
N ASP A 253 7.79 -6.50 9.29
CA ASP A 253 8.83 -5.53 8.95
C ASP A 253 9.72 -6.09 7.82
N ARG A 254 10.26 -5.17 7.01
CA ARG A 254 11.06 -5.56 5.84
C ARG A 254 12.26 -6.42 6.24
N ALA A 255 12.92 -6.09 7.35
CA ALA A 255 14.07 -6.83 7.84
C ALA A 255 13.72 -8.29 8.16
N ALA A 256 12.64 -8.55 8.92
CA ALA A 256 12.22 -9.92 9.21
C ALA A 256 11.80 -10.71 7.96
N SER A 257 11.22 -10.05 6.95
CA SER A 257 10.83 -10.70 5.69
C SER A 257 12.06 -11.10 4.87
N VAL A 258 13.07 -10.23 4.79
CA VAL A 258 14.38 -10.52 4.19
C VAL A 258 15.08 -11.65 4.94
N ASP A 259 15.04 -11.62 6.27
CA ASP A 259 15.61 -12.68 7.10
C ASP A 259 14.92 -14.02 6.81
N LEU A 260 13.59 -14.10 6.78
CA LEU A 260 12.87 -15.34 6.46
C LEU A 260 13.27 -15.93 5.10
N LEU A 261 13.34 -15.09 4.05
CA LEU A 261 13.71 -15.51 2.69
C LEU A 261 15.13 -16.06 2.63
N THR A 262 16.07 -15.36 3.25
CA THR A 262 17.49 -15.76 3.27
C THR A 262 17.77 -16.93 4.19
N SER A 263 16.87 -17.20 5.14
CA SER A 263 17.06 -18.24 6.16
C SER A 263 16.97 -19.68 5.61
N ARG A 264 16.24 -19.91 4.51
CA ARG A 264 16.02 -21.24 3.91
C ARG A 264 16.93 -21.54 2.70
N THR A 265 17.61 -20.54 2.15
CA THR A 265 18.57 -20.69 1.03
C THR A 265 19.98 -21.09 1.52
N ALA A 266 20.03 -21.98 2.53
CA ALA A 266 21.25 -22.41 3.19
C ALA A 266 22.17 -23.17 2.20
N GLY A 267 23.10 -22.46 1.56
CA GLY A 267 24.08 -23.09 0.67
C GLY A 267 24.94 -22.17 -0.19
N ARG A 268 24.68 -20.86 -0.25
CA ARG A 268 25.55 -19.91 -0.96
C ARG A 268 25.83 -18.71 -0.06
N ASP A 269 27.06 -18.22 -0.09
CA ASP A 269 27.51 -17.04 0.65
C ASP A 269 26.45 -15.96 0.65
N ARG A 270 26.15 -15.39 1.82
CA ARG A 270 25.17 -14.32 2.00
C ARG A 270 25.69 -13.03 1.38
N THR A 271 25.69 -12.94 0.05
CA THR A 271 26.16 -11.75 -0.64
C THR A 271 25.18 -10.59 -0.43
N ALA A 272 25.66 -9.35 -0.51
CA ALA A 272 24.79 -8.17 -0.53
C ALA A 272 23.75 -8.25 -1.66
N ALA A 273 24.10 -8.89 -2.78
CA ALA A 273 23.21 -9.12 -3.92
C ALA A 273 22.05 -10.08 -3.58
N ASP A 274 22.29 -11.14 -2.81
CA ASP A 274 21.24 -12.07 -2.37
C ASP A 274 20.27 -11.39 -1.41
N ARG A 275 20.79 -10.56 -0.51
CA ARG A 275 19.95 -9.78 0.42
C ARG A 275 19.13 -8.73 -0.34
N ALA A 276 19.71 -8.05 -1.33
CA ALA A 276 18.98 -7.11 -2.20
C ALA A 276 17.91 -7.81 -3.06
N ALA A 277 18.18 -9.03 -3.55
CA ALA A 277 17.18 -9.83 -4.25
C ALA A 277 16.04 -10.27 -3.32
N ALA A 278 16.35 -10.70 -2.09
CA ALA A 278 15.35 -11.01 -1.08
C ALA A 278 14.51 -9.78 -0.68
N ASP A 279 15.13 -8.60 -0.56
CA ASP A 279 14.42 -7.34 -0.31
C ASP A 279 13.42 -7.01 -1.43
N ARG A 280 13.84 -7.17 -2.70
CA ARG A 280 12.92 -7.03 -3.84
C ARG A 280 11.75 -8.01 -3.78
N VAL A 281 12.00 -9.30 -3.51
CA VAL A 281 10.94 -10.30 -3.34
C VAL A 281 10.00 -9.93 -2.20
N ALA A 282 10.54 -9.56 -1.03
CA ALA A 282 9.76 -9.13 0.13
C ALA A 282 8.85 -7.93 -0.20
N GLY A 283 9.41 -6.92 -0.88
CA GLY A 283 8.66 -5.77 -1.36
C GLY A 283 7.54 -6.16 -2.33
N LEU A 284 7.81 -7.00 -3.32
CA LEU A 284 6.80 -7.47 -4.27
C LEU A 284 5.69 -8.29 -3.61
N LEU A 285 5.99 -9.01 -2.53
CA LEU A 285 5.00 -9.75 -1.74
C LEU A 285 4.26 -8.89 -0.71
N GLY A 286 4.65 -7.61 -0.56
CA GLY A 286 4.09 -6.68 0.42
C GLY A 286 4.36 -7.11 1.86
N ASP A 287 5.50 -7.79 2.09
CA ASP A 287 5.93 -8.25 3.42
C ASP A 287 4.88 -9.13 4.15
N LEU A 288 3.99 -9.79 3.39
CA LEU A 288 2.98 -10.68 3.94
C LEU A 288 3.63 -12.00 4.39
N PRO A 289 3.67 -12.34 5.70
CA PRO A 289 4.45 -13.48 6.20
C PRO A 289 4.14 -14.80 5.50
N LEU A 290 2.87 -15.11 5.24
CA LEU A 290 2.52 -16.34 4.52
C LEU A 290 3.08 -16.38 3.09
N ALA A 291 3.03 -15.26 2.37
CA ALA A 291 3.54 -15.18 1.02
C ALA A 291 5.07 -15.28 1.01
N VAL A 292 5.72 -14.61 1.96
CA VAL A 292 7.16 -14.66 2.18
C VAL A 292 7.61 -16.09 2.51
N GLU A 293 6.89 -16.80 3.38
CA GLU A 293 7.19 -18.19 3.71
C GLU A 293 6.99 -19.13 2.52
N GLN A 294 5.92 -18.94 1.76
CA GLN A 294 5.65 -19.71 0.53
C GLN A 294 6.76 -19.50 -0.50
N ALA A 295 7.21 -18.24 -0.69
CA ALA A 295 8.32 -17.91 -1.56
C ALA A 295 9.64 -18.53 -1.05
N ALA A 296 9.96 -18.40 0.24
CA ALA A 296 11.15 -19.02 0.84
C ALA A 296 11.15 -20.55 0.68
N GLY A 297 9.98 -21.18 0.85
CA GLY A 297 9.79 -22.62 0.61
C GLY A 297 10.02 -23.00 -0.86
N TYR A 298 9.47 -22.22 -1.80
CA TYR A 298 9.66 -22.44 -3.24
C TYR A 298 11.13 -22.29 -3.66
N LEU A 299 11.81 -21.23 -3.20
CA LEU A 299 13.24 -21.01 -3.46
C LEU A 299 14.09 -22.15 -2.91
N GLY A 300 13.83 -22.59 -1.68
CA GLY A 300 14.56 -23.71 -1.07
C GLY A 300 14.33 -25.05 -1.76
N GLN A 301 13.10 -25.33 -2.24
CA GLN A 301 12.77 -26.60 -2.91
C GLN A 301 13.28 -26.66 -4.36
N THR A 302 13.23 -25.53 -5.08
CA THR A 302 13.59 -25.50 -6.51
C THR A 302 15.04 -25.11 -6.76
N GLY A 303 15.69 -24.46 -5.79
CA GLY A 303 17.01 -23.85 -5.96
C GLY A 303 17.00 -22.61 -6.86
N MET A 304 15.83 -22.07 -7.22
CA MET A 304 15.70 -20.86 -8.04
C MET A 304 16.36 -19.66 -7.35
N PRO A 305 17.16 -18.84 -8.05
CA PRO A 305 17.68 -17.60 -7.50
C PRO A 305 16.56 -16.61 -7.16
N ALA A 306 16.68 -15.91 -6.02
CA ALA A 306 15.67 -14.93 -5.59
C ALA A 306 15.45 -13.80 -6.61
N GLY A 307 16.49 -13.41 -7.35
CA GLY A 307 16.37 -12.40 -8.41
C GLY A 307 15.49 -12.87 -9.58
N GLU A 308 15.60 -14.13 -9.99
CA GLU A 308 14.75 -14.71 -11.04
C GLU A 308 13.30 -14.85 -10.56
N TYR A 309 13.11 -15.25 -9.30
CA TYR A 309 11.80 -15.28 -8.67
C TYR A 309 11.15 -13.89 -8.61
N ALA A 310 11.93 -12.84 -8.30
CA ALA A 310 11.44 -11.47 -8.30
C ALA A 310 10.91 -11.05 -9.69
N THR A 311 11.66 -11.33 -10.75
CA THR A 311 11.23 -11.07 -12.14
C THR A 311 9.96 -11.83 -12.52
N LEU A 312 9.84 -13.10 -12.11
CA LEU A 312 8.60 -13.88 -12.32
C LEU A 312 7.42 -13.32 -11.51
N LEU A 313 7.67 -12.82 -10.30
CA LEU A 313 6.66 -12.23 -9.44
C LEU A 313 6.19 -10.87 -9.97
N GLU A 314 7.07 -10.07 -10.57
CA GLU A 314 6.75 -8.82 -11.27
C GLU A 314 5.86 -9.08 -12.50
N THR A 315 6.24 -10.08 -13.30
CA THR A 315 5.57 -10.36 -14.57
C THR A 315 4.30 -11.20 -14.42
N GLN A 316 4.23 -12.08 -13.42
CA GLN A 316 3.13 -13.05 -13.24
C GLN A 316 2.73 -13.21 -11.76
N PRO A 317 2.36 -12.13 -11.04
CA PRO A 317 2.16 -12.18 -9.60
C PRO A 317 1.07 -13.15 -9.14
N GLY A 318 -0.03 -13.26 -9.89
CA GLY A 318 -1.09 -14.23 -9.56
C GLY A 318 -0.62 -15.69 -9.68
N VAL A 319 0.11 -16.00 -10.75
CA VAL A 319 0.66 -17.35 -10.96
C VAL A 319 1.62 -17.70 -9.82
N MET A 320 2.49 -16.76 -9.45
CA MET A 320 3.45 -16.97 -8.36
C MET A 320 2.77 -17.04 -6.99
N ALA A 321 1.70 -16.27 -6.74
CA ALA A 321 0.90 -16.36 -5.52
C ALA A 321 0.22 -17.72 -5.34
N GLY A 322 -0.05 -18.43 -6.44
CA GLY A 322 -0.52 -19.82 -6.46
C GLY A 322 0.57 -20.89 -6.42
N ARG A 323 1.87 -20.53 -6.48
CA ARG A 323 2.99 -21.48 -6.54
C ARG A 323 3.76 -21.55 -5.22
N GLY A 324 3.98 -22.78 -4.76
CA GLY A 324 4.74 -23.09 -3.54
C GLY A 324 3.96 -24.01 -2.62
N ARG A 325 4.66 -24.74 -1.76
CA ARG A 325 4.09 -25.57 -0.70
C ARG A 325 4.64 -25.11 0.63
N LEU A 326 3.78 -24.85 1.59
CA LEU A 326 4.18 -24.76 3.00
C LEU A 326 4.51 -26.17 3.47
N VAL A 327 5.63 -26.33 4.17
CA VAL A 327 6.15 -27.64 4.61
C VAL A 327 5.10 -28.40 5.44
N ASP A 328 4.27 -27.67 6.20
CA ASP A 328 3.25 -28.24 7.09
C ASP A 328 1.81 -28.09 6.57
N ARG A 329 1.58 -27.38 5.45
CA ARG A 329 0.24 -27.13 4.86
C ARG A 329 0.28 -27.06 3.32
N PRO A 330 0.50 -28.18 2.61
CA PRO A 330 0.75 -28.19 1.16
C PRO A 330 -0.45 -27.75 0.29
N GLU A 331 -1.67 -27.71 0.83
CA GLU A 331 -2.90 -27.32 0.11
C GLU A 331 -3.24 -25.81 0.24
N VAL A 332 -2.57 -25.09 1.15
CA VAL A 332 -2.86 -23.69 1.44
C VAL A 332 -1.90 -22.80 0.66
N THR A 333 -2.43 -22.10 -0.34
CA THR A 333 -1.74 -21.01 -1.04
C THR A 333 -2.35 -19.67 -0.68
N VAL A 334 -1.57 -18.61 -0.83
CA VAL A 334 -2.05 -17.23 -0.66
C VAL A 334 -3.29 -16.96 -1.55
N ALA A 335 -3.27 -17.43 -2.80
CA ALA A 335 -4.38 -17.28 -3.73
C ALA A 335 -5.68 -17.98 -3.25
N ASN A 336 -5.58 -19.21 -2.72
CA ASN A 336 -6.75 -19.94 -2.21
C ASN A 336 -7.39 -19.25 -1.00
N LEU A 337 -6.59 -18.67 -0.11
CA LEU A 337 -7.10 -18.00 1.10
C LEU A 337 -7.95 -16.78 0.79
N TRP A 338 -7.55 -15.96 -0.18
CA TRP A 338 -8.35 -14.82 -0.60
C TRP A 338 -9.52 -15.26 -1.48
N GLY A 339 -9.34 -16.26 -2.35
CA GLY A 339 -10.43 -16.82 -3.15
C GLY A 339 -11.64 -17.22 -2.30
N LEU A 340 -11.42 -17.88 -1.17
CA LEU A 340 -12.49 -18.22 -0.21
C LEU A 340 -13.16 -16.98 0.39
N SER A 341 -12.39 -15.96 0.74
CA SER A 341 -12.90 -14.72 1.33
C SER A 341 -13.75 -13.94 0.32
N VAL A 342 -13.33 -13.89 -0.95
CA VAL A 342 -14.08 -13.30 -2.06
C VAL A 342 -15.35 -14.11 -2.36
N GLN A 343 -15.29 -15.44 -2.30
CA GLN A 343 -16.47 -16.30 -2.51
C GLN A 343 -17.55 -16.05 -1.46
N ARG A 344 -17.17 -15.92 -0.18
CA ARG A 344 -18.11 -15.58 0.90
C ARG A 344 -18.69 -14.20 0.72
N LEU A 345 -17.83 -13.21 0.47
CA LEU A 345 -18.26 -11.84 0.17
C LEU A 345 -19.26 -11.81 -0.99
N GLY A 346 -19.05 -12.60 -2.04
CA GLY A 346 -19.96 -12.68 -3.18
C GLY A 346 -21.34 -13.29 -2.88
N GLY A 347 -21.46 -14.07 -1.80
CA GLY A 347 -22.74 -14.60 -1.33
C GLY A 347 -23.60 -13.55 -0.61
N GLU A 348 -22.96 -12.64 0.13
CA GLU A 348 -23.64 -11.67 1.00
C GLU A 348 -23.66 -10.24 0.42
N TYR A 349 -22.55 -9.79 -0.16
CA TYR A 349 -22.35 -8.43 -0.69
C TYR A 349 -21.81 -8.46 -2.14
N PRO A 350 -22.63 -8.82 -3.14
CA PRO A 350 -22.17 -8.89 -4.54
C PRO A 350 -21.57 -7.58 -5.07
N ALA A 351 -22.10 -6.43 -4.67
CA ALA A 351 -21.57 -5.11 -5.04
C ALA A 351 -20.14 -4.89 -4.52
N ALA A 352 -19.78 -5.45 -3.36
CA ALA A 352 -18.44 -5.34 -2.80
C ALA A 352 -17.44 -6.13 -3.65
N VAL A 353 -17.83 -7.30 -4.18
CA VAL A 353 -17.00 -8.05 -5.13
C VAL A 353 -16.76 -7.24 -6.40
N GLU A 354 -17.79 -6.59 -6.95
CA GLU A 354 -17.63 -5.70 -8.13
C GLU A 354 -16.68 -4.54 -7.82
N LEU A 355 -16.72 -3.98 -6.60
CA LEU A 355 -15.80 -2.91 -6.20
C LEU A 355 -14.37 -3.42 -6.07
N LEU A 356 -14.16 -4.59 -5.45
CA LEU A 356 -12.84 -5.22 -5.35
C LEU A 356 -12.26 -5.51 -6.74
N GLU A 357 -13.08 -6.03 -7.64
CA GLU A 357 -12.70 -6.33 -9.01
C GLU A 357 -12.32 -5.08 -9.82
N LEU A 358 -12.91 -3.90 -9.54
CA LEU A 358 -12.46 -2.63 -10.10
C LEU A 358 -11.14 -2.18 -9.47
N CYS A 359 -11.06 -2.17 -8.14
CA CYS A 359 -9.85 -1.77 -7.40
C CYS A 359 -8.65 -2.67 -7.75
N ALA A 360 -8.90 -3.91 -8.16
CA ALA A 360 -7.86 -4.83 -8.62
C ALA A 360 -7.12 -4.33 -9.87
N TRP A 361 -7.63 -3.35 -10.60
CA TRP A 361 -6.96 -2.73 -11.76
C TRP A 361 -6.32 -1.36 -11.45
N CYS A 362 -6.46 -0.87 -10.22
CA CYS A 362 -5.75 0.30 -9.74
C CYS A 362 -4.32 -0.07 -9.28
N ASP A 363 -3.48 0.95 -9.15
CA ASP A 363 -2.21 0.85 -8.42
C ASP A 363 -2.43 0.50 -6.92
N ALA A 364 -1.37 0.08 -6.23
CA ALA A 364 -1.39 -0.27 -4.81
C ALA A 364 -1.42 0.96 -3.86
N GLU A 365 -1.30 2.16 -4.42
CA GLU A 365 -1.55 3.43 -3.71
C GLU A 365 -2.99 3.56 -3.17
N PRO A 366 -3.26 4.43 -2.17
CA PRO A 366 -4.61 4.66 -1.66
C PRO A 366 -5.59 5.14 -2.73
N ILE A 367 -6.61 4.34 -3.01
CA ILE A 367 -7.62 4.61 -4.04
C ILE A 367 -8.69 5.53 -3.43
N PRO A 368 -8.90 6.75 -3.94
CA PRO A 368 -9.91 7.64 -3.39
C PRO A 368 -11.32 7.14 -3.73
N LEU A 369 -12.19 7.01 -2.73
CA LEU A 369 -13.55 6.45 -2.89
C LEU A 369 -14.45 7.33 -3.76
N ASP A 370 -14.16 8.63 -3.83
CA ASP A 370 -14.86 9.59 -4.68
C ASP A 370 -14.67 9.29 -6.17
N LEU A 371 -13.60 8.57 -6.57
CA LEU A 371 -13.38 8.05 -7.92
C LEU A 371 -14.61 7.30 -8.43
N PHE A 372 -15.23 6.52 -7.53
CA PHE A 372 -16.41 5.73 -7.81
C PHE A 372 -17.70 6.50 -7.51
N ALA A 373 -17.76 7.15 -6.33
CA ALA A 373 -18.99 7.69 -5.78
C ALA A 373 -19.48 8.97 -6.46
N SER A 374 -18.58 9.91 -6.78
CA SER A 374 -18.95 11.22 -7.32
C SER A 374 -19.31 11.21 -8.82
N ARG A 375 -19.14 10.05 -9.48
CA ARG A 375 -19.22 9.92 -10.95
C ARG A 375 -20.31 8.95 -11.39
N ALA A 376 -21.44 8.90 -10.67
CA ALA A 376 -22.59 8.02 -10.95
C ALA A 376 -23.05 8.06 -12.43
N GLY A 377 -22.97 9.23 -13.08
CA GLY A 377 -23.32 9.40 -14.51
C GLY A 377 -22.40 8.68 -15.51
N GLN A 378 -21.20 8.29 -15.10
CA GLN A 378 -20.21 7.60 -15.95
C GLN A 378 -20.35 6.07 -15.91
N TRP A 379 -21.22 5.55 -15.04
CA TRP A 379 -21.44 4.12 -14.91
C TRP A 379 -22.25 3.57 -16.09
N PRO A 380 -21.87 2.40 -16.64
CA PRO A 380 -22.60 1.79 -17.75
C PRO A 380 -24.10 1.64 -17.45
N ALA A 381 -24.93 1.86 -18.47
CA ALA A 381 -26.35 1.59 -18.37
C ALA A 381 -26.62 0.09 -18.12
N PRO A 382 -27.66 -0.28 -17.35
CA PRO A 382 -28.00 -1.68 -17.12
C PRO A 382 -28.32 -2.39 -18.45
N ARG A 383 -27.55 -3.42 -18.79
CA ARG A 383 -27.83 -4.23 -19.98
C ARG A 383 -29.06 -5.11 -19.76
N ARG A 384 -30.17 -4.78 -20.41
CA ARG A 384 -31.34 -5.68 -20.52
C ARG A 384 -31.10 -6.64 -21.69
N ARG A 385 -30.79 -7.91 -21.42
CA ARG A 385 -30.75 -8.94 -22.47
C ARG A 385 -31.80 -10.01 -22.17
N TRP A 386 -32.76 -10.17 -23.09
CA TRP A 386 -33.74 -11.26 -23.20
C TRP A 386 -33.98 -12.06 -21.89
N GLY A 387 -34.76 -11.49 -20.98
CA GLY A 387 -35.29 -12.21 -19.80
C GLY A 387 -34.31 -12.55 -18.67
N ARG A 388 -33.00 -12.22 -18.78
CA ARG A 388 -32.04 -12.36 -17.66
C ARG A 388 -31.42 -11.00 -17.33
N ARG A 389 -31.49 -10.57 -16.07
CA ARG A 389 -30.69 -9.43 -15.57
C ARG A 389 -29.22 -9.79 -15.83
N GLY A 390 -28.52 -8.98 -16.64
CA GLY A 390 -27.11 -9.22 -16.91
C GLY A 390 -26.30 -9.15 -15.61
N ARG A 391 -25.34 -10.07 -15.43
CA ARG A 391 -24.24 -9.93 -14.47
C ARG A 391 -23.39 -8.74 -14.94
N GLY A 392 -23.55 -7.59 -14.31
CA GLY A 392 -22.86 -6.33 -14.61
C GLY A 392 -23.06 -5.37 -13.44
N PHE A 393 -22.48 -4.17 -13.51
CA PHE A 393 -22.38 -3.18 -12.42
C PHE A 393 -23.68 -2.62 -11.82
N ALA A 394 -24.83 -3.26 -12.02
CA ALA A 394 -26.11 -2.78 -11.50
C ALA A 394 -26.13 -2.74 -9.97
N GLY A 395 -25.48 -3.70 -9.30
CA GLY A 395 -25.36 -3.74 -7.85
C GLY A 395 -24.49 -2.61 -7.34
N LEU A 396 -23.26 -2.50 -7.87
CA LEU A 396 -22.34 -1.44 -7.47
C LEU A 396 -22.81 -0.04 -7.82
N ARG A 397 -23.46 0.14 -8.98
CA ARG A 397 -24.06 1.43 -9.35
C ARG A 397 -25.15 1.85 -8.37
N ALA A 398 -26.06 0.93 -8.02
CA ALA A 398 -27.10 1.22 -7.04
C ALA A 398 -26.49 1.53 -5.66
N ALA A 399 -25.40 0.85 -5.29
CA ALA A 399 -24.66 1.14 -4.07
C ALA A 399 -24.03 2.54 -4.10
N VAL A 400 -23.43 2.95 -5.21
CA VAL A 400 -22.84 4.30 -5.38
C VAL A 400 -23.90 5.41 -5.30
N GLU A 401 -25.12 5.17 -5.78
CA GLU A 401 -26.22 6.13 -5.75
C GLU A 401 -26.85 6.31 -4.34
N ASP A 402 -26.61 5.38 -3.41
CA ASP A 402 -27.10 5.41 -2.02
C ASP A 402 -25.94 5.44 -1.01
N PRO A 403 -25.72 6.56 -0.28
CA PRO A 403 -24.60 6.68 0.67
C PRO A 403 -24.55 5.60 1.76
N ALA A 404 -25.70 5.09 2.22
CA ALA A 404 -25.74 4.05 3.23
C ALA A 404 -25.27 2.71 2.64
N VAL A 405 -25.79 2.35 1.47
CA VAL A 405 -25.39 1.13 0.76
C VAL A 405 -23.93 1.20 0.29
N TRP A 406 -23.44 2.38 -0.10
CA TRP A 406 -22.04 2.62 -0.42
C TRP A 406 -21.14 2.34 0.79
N SER A 407 -21.49 2.89 1.95
CA SER A 407 -20.72 2.68 3.19
C SER A 407 -20.73 1.21 3.61
N GLU A 408 -21.86 0.51 3.47
CA GLU A 408 -21.94 -0.94 3.69
C GLU A 408 -21.08 -1.74 2.71
N THR A 409 -21.08 -1.35 1.43
CA THR A 409 -20.30 -2.01 0.36
C THR A 409 -18.79 -1.88 0.61
N VAL A 410 -18.32 -0.67 0.92
CA VAL A 410 -16.92 -0.41 1.30
C VAL A 410 -16.58 -1.11 2.63
N GLY A 411 -17.48 -1.01 3.61
CA GLY A 411 -17.35 -1.66 4.91
C GLY A 411 -17.23 -3.17 4.81
N ALA A 412 -17.91 -3.81 3.86
CA ALA A 412 -17.81 -5.24 3.62
C ALA A 412 -16.40 -5.64 3.15
N LEU A 413 -15.74 -4.86 2.28
CA LEU A 413 -14.35 -5.15 1.89
C LEU A 413 -13.38 -5.10 3.06
N VAL A 414 -13.59 -4.15 3.97
CA VAL A 414 -12.81 -4.01 5.20
C VAL A 414 -13.12 -5.14 6.18
N ARG A 415 -14.41 -5.48 6.33
CA ARG A 415 -14.88 -6.56 7.22
C ARG A 415 -14.25 -7.90 6.87
N TYR A 416 -14.22 -8.24 5.58
CA TYR A 416 -13.60 -9.49 5.09
C TYR A 416 -12.07 -9.38 4.94
N SER A 417 -11.46 -8.29 5.38
CA SER A 417 -10.02 -8.04 5.35
C SER A 417 -9.40 -8.18 3.95
N LEU A 418 -10.15 -7.80 2.92
CA LEU A 418 -9.71 -7.77 1.51
C LEU A 418 -9.16 -6.38 1.12
N ALA A 419 -9.50 -5.36 1.90
CA ALA A 419 -8.98 -4.01 1.77
C ALA A 419 -8.83 -3.35 3.15
N ARG A 420 -8.02 -2.29 3.22
CA ARG A 420 -7.96 -1.36 4.36
C ARG A 420 -8.60 -0.05 3.95
N ARG A 421 -9.39 0.55 4.83
CA ARG A 421 -9.93 1.90 4.64
C ARG A 421 -9.17 2.89 5.51
N ASP A 422 -8.86 4.05 4.94
CA ASP A 422 -8.20 5.16 5.61
C ASP A 422 -8.90 6.46 5.21
N GLY A 423 -9.78 6.95 6.08
CA GLY A 423 -10.72 8.02 5.76
C GLY A 423 -11.54 7.72 4.50
N ASP A 424 -11.32 8.52 3.46
CA ASP A 424 -11.98 8.44 2.16
C ASP A 424 -11.18 7.67 1.10
N THR A 425 -10.16 6.93 1.52
CA THR A 425 -9.37 6.08 0.62
C THR A 425 -9.48 4.60 0.97
N LEU A 426 -9.27 3.76 -0.04
CA LEU A 426 -9.27 2.32 0.05
C LEU A 426 -7.94 1.78 -0.47
N VAL A 427 -7.26 0.97 0.33
CA VAL A 427 -6.01 0.30 -0.05
C VAL A 427 -6.31 -1.18 -0.23
N VAL A 428 -6.16 -1.68 -1.46
CA VAL A 428 -6.23 -3.11 -1.77
C VAL A 428 -4.81 -3.64 -1.89
N HIS A 429 -4.51 -4.69 -1.14
CA HIS A 429 -3.16 -5.26 -1.16
C HIS A 429 -2.80 -5.79 -2.55
N ARG A 430 -1.59 -5.50 -3.04
CA ARG A 430 -1.08 -5.86 -4.39
C ARG A 430 -1.35 -7.31 -4.80
N LEU A 431 -1.16 -8.25 -3.87
CA LEU A 431 -1.37 -9.67 -4.12
C LEU A 431 -2.87 -10.05 -4.15
N VAL A 432 -3.73 -9.38 -3.37
CA VAL A 432 -5.20 -9.54 -3.45
C VAL A 432 -5.67 -9.03 -4.81
N ALA A 433 -5.17 -7.88 -5.24
CA ALA A 433 -5.41 -7.31 -6.56
C ALA A 433 -5.00 -8.29 -7.66
N ALA A 434 -3.77 -8.82 -7.59
CA ALA A 434 -3.24 -9.77 -8.58
C ALA A 434 -4.04 -11.09 -8.64
N ALA A 435 -4.39 -11.67 -7.50
CA ALA A 435 -5.22 -12.89 -7.45
C ALA A 435 -6.62 -12.64 -8.02
N THR A 436 -7.20 -11.48 -7.73
CA THR A 436 -8.50 -11.07 -8.27
C THR A 436 -8.44 -10.92 -9.80
N ARG A 437 -7.40 -10.28 -10.34
CA ARG A 437 -7.20 -10.18 -11.80
C ARG A 437 -7.03 -11.54 -12.45
N GLN A 438 -6.24 -12.44 -11.85
CA GLN A 438 -5.98 -13.77 -12.41
C GLN A 438 -7.23 -14.65 -12.44
N ALA A 439 -8.10 -14.53 -11.43
CA ALA A 439 -9.36 -15.27 -11.39
C ALA A 439 -10.41 -14.72 -12.38
N MET A 440 -10.16 -13.55 -12.99
CA MET A 440 -11.12 -12.85 -13.82
C MET A 440 -11.00 -13.24 -15.31
N PRO A 441 -12.08 -13.68 -15.97
CA PRO A 441 -12.07 -13.95 -17.41
C PRO A 441 -11.79 -12.69 -18.25
N ASP A 442 -11.06 -12.82 -19.37
CA ASP A 442 -10.64 -11.69 -20.23
C ASP A 442 -11.76 -10.74 -20.65
N ARG A 443 -12.95 -11.28 -20.92
CA ARG A 443 -14.11 -10.47 -21.29
C ARG A 443 -14.57 -9.58 -20.14
N ARG A 444 -14.57 -10.11 -18.91
CA ARG A 444 -14.91 -9.36 -17.69
C ARG A 444 -13.80 -8.35 -17.37
N ALA A 445 -12.54 -8.77 -17.46
CA ALA A 445 -11.39 -7.88 -17.32
C ALA A 445 -11.46 -6.64 -18.23
N SER A 446 -11.78 -6.85 -19.52
CA SER A 446 -11.92 -5.76 -20.49
C SER A 446 -13.08 -4.80 -20.15
N GLU A 447 -14.18 -5.33 -19.62
CA GLU A 447 -15.34 -4.53 -19.21
C GLU A 447 -15.02 -3.68 -17.97
N TYR A 448 -14.32 -4.24 -16.99
CA TYR A 448 -13.91 -3.55 -15.76
C TYR A 448 -12.87 -2.48 -16.02
N LEU A 449 -11.83 -2.82 -16.78
CA LEU A 449 -10.82 -1.86 -17.19
C LEU A 449 -11.43 -0.70 -17.98
N GLY A 450 -12.40 -0.99 -18.87
CA GLY A 450 -13.10 0.04 -19.63
C GLY A 450 -14.04 0.93 -18.82
N VAL A 451 -14.51 0.49 -17.64
CA VAL A 451 -15.23 1.36 -16.70
C VAL A 451 -14.24 2.21 -15.92
N LEU A 452 -13.18 1.60 -15.40
CA LEU A 452 -12.17 2.30 -14.62
C LEU A 452 -11.46 3.38 -15.43
N ALA A 453 -11.05 3.09 -16.67
CA ALA A 453 -10.44 4.07 -17.57
C ALA A 453 -11.36 5.28 -17.82
N ARG A 454 -12.68 5.04 -17.99
CA ARG A 454 -13.67 6.12 -18.15
C ARG A 454 -13.82 6.94 -16.87
N LEU A 455 -13.85 6.29 -15.70
CA LEU A 455 -13.95 6.99 -14.41
C LEU A 455 -12.73 7.88 -14.16
N LEU A 456 -11.52 7.37 -14.44
CA LEU A 456 -10.27 8.12 -14.35
C LEU A 456 -10.26 9.29 -15.35
N ARG A 457 -10.62 9.05 -16.61
CA ARG A 457 -10.73 10.10 -17.63
C ARG A 457 -11.73 11.20 -17.25
N ALA A 458 -12.85 10.83 -16.63
CA ALA A 458 -13.83 11.80 -16.13
C ALA A 458 -13.39 12.48 -14.82
N GLY A 459 -12.41 11.91 -14.10
CA GLY A 459 -11.89 12.47 -12.86
C GLY A 459 -10.67 13.34 -13.00
N LEU A 460 -9.94 13.20 -14.11
CA LEU A 460 -8.77 13.97 -14.43
C LEU A 460 -9.14 15.12 -15.38
N PRO A 461 -8.74 16.36 -15.07
CA PRO A 461 -8.93 17.48 -15.99
C PRO A 461 -8.08 17.27 -17.24
N GLY A 462 -8.68 17.51 -18.40
CA GLY A 462 -7.98 17.35 -19.69
C GLY A 462 -6.95 18.44 -19.98
N ASP A 463 -7.14 19.61 -19.36
CA ASP A 463 -6.15 20.68 -19.31
C ASP A 463 -5.21 20.42 -18.12
N VAL A 464 -4.00 19.96 -18.45
CA VAL A 464 -2.98 19.59 -17.47
C VAL A 464 -2.22 20.80 -16.93
N TRP A 465 -2.27 21.93 -17.63
CA TRP A 465 -1.55 23.15 -17.27
C TRP A 465 -2.33 23.98 -16.25
N ASN A 466 -3.62 23.69 -16.04
CA ASN A 466 -4.43 24.37 -15.04
C ASN A 466 -4.10 23.88 -13.61
N PRO A 467 -3.57 24.75 -12.71
CA PRO A 467 -3.17 24.36 -11.37
C PRO A 467 -4.33 23.87 -10.48
N ALA A 468 -5.56 24.28 -10.78
CA ALA A 468 -6.74 23.78 -10.08
C ALA A 468 -6.93 22.26 -10.26
N GLY A 469 -6.36 21.69 -11.33
CA GLY A 469 -6.44 20.27 -11.65
C GLY A 469 -5.35 19.39 -11.03
N TRP A 470 -4.24 19.97 -10.59
CA TRP A 470 -3.07 19.21 -10.13
C TRP A 470 -3.30 18.37 -8.86
N PRO A 471 -4.12 18.78 -7.87
CA PRO A 471 -4.46 17.90 -6.76
C PRO A 471 -5.08 16.57 -7.23
N ALA A 472 -5.95 16.59 -8.25
CA ALA A 472 -6.54 15.38 -8.80
C ALA A 472 -5.49 14.52 -9.53
N TRP A 473 -4.60 15.16 -10.31
CA TRP A 473 -3.49 14.47 -10.95
C TRP A 473 -2.56 13.80 -9.95
N ARG A 474 -2.13 14.49 -8.88
CA ARG A 474 -1.25 13.91 -7.84
C ARG A 474 -1.83 12.63 -7.22
N VAL A 475 -3.13 12.61 -6.95
CA VAL A 475 -3.80 11.47 -6.33
C VAL A 475 -4.04 10.33 -7.33
N LEU A 476 -4.47 10.65 -8.55
CA LEU A 476 -4.93 9.65 -9.52
C LEU A 476 -3.85 9.19 -10.52
N LEU A 477 -2.70 9.88 -10.62
CA LEU A 477 -1.63 9.58 -11.56
C LEU A 477 -1.14 8.12 -11.46
N PRO A 478 -0.86 7.54 -10.28
CA PRO A 478 -0.44 6.14 -10.20
C PRO A 478 -1.48 5.20 -10.81
N HIS A 479 -2.76 5.42 -10.50
CA HIS A 479 -3.85 4.61 -11.03
C HIS A 479 -4.05 4.81 -12.54
N ALA A 480 -3.90 6.03 -13.04
CA ALA A 480 -3.96 6.34 -14.48
C ALA A 480 -2.85 5.61 -15.26
N LEU A 481 -1.62 5.60 -14.73
CA LEU A 481 -0.49 4.88 -15.33
C LEU A 481 -0.73 3.36 -15.35
N THR A 482 -1.18 2.76 -14.23
CA THR A 482 -1.49 1.33 -14.17
C THR A 482 -2.60 0.93 -15.14
N VAL A 483 -3.67 1.72 -15.21
CA VAL A 483 -4.81 1.46 -16.09
C VAL A 483 -4.42 1.63 -17.55
N ALA A 484 -3.65 2.67 -17.87
CA ALA A 484 -3.11 2.90 -19.20
C ALA A 484 -2.28 1.69 -19.66
N GLU A 485 -1.36 1.19 -18.82
CA GLU A 485 -0.53 0.02 -19.13
C GLU A 485 -1.37 -1.23 -19.45
N HIS A 486 -2.41 -1.51 -18.64
CA HIS A 486 -3.30 -2.64 -18.89
C HIS A 486 -4.20 -2.45 -20.12
N ALA A 487 -4.44 -1.22 -20.57
CA ALA A 487 -5.28 -0.90 -21.71
C ALA A 487 -4.55 -0.99 -23.06
N ARG A 488 -3.20 -0.98 -23.08
CA ARG A 488 -2.37 -0.94 -24.31
C ARG A 488 -2.66 -2.06 -25.30
N SER A 489 -2.97 -3.25 -24.80
CA SER A 489 -3.28 -4.44 -25.63
C SER A 489 -4.78 -4.61 -25.93
N ARG A 490 -5.63 -3.72 -25.42
CA ARG A 490 -7.08 -3.75 -25.63
C ARG A 490 -7.45 -3.09 -26.96
N ARG A 491 -8.75 -3.07 -27.28
CA ARG A 491 -9.30 -2.51 -28.54
C ARG A 491 -10.52 -1.64 -28.26
N GLY A 492 -10.81 -0.73 -29.19
CA GLY A 492 -11.93 0.21 -29.10
C GLY A 492 -11.79 1.14 -27.89
N GLN A 493 -12.92 1.52 -27.29
CA GLN A 493 -12.96 2.54 -26.23
C GLN A 493 -12.00 2.31 -25.06
N VAL A 494 -11.71 1.04 -24.70
CA VAL A 494 -10.77 0.74 -23.61
C VAL A 494 -9.35 1.19 -23.97
N PHE A 495 -8.94 0.96 -25.22
CA PHE A 495 -7.67 1.44 -25.74
C PHE A 495 -7.68 2.98 -25.83
N ASP A 496 -8.76 3.57 -26.34
CA ASP A 496 -8.87 5.01 -26.54
C ASP A 496 -8.78 5.77 -25.21
N ASP A 497 -9.52 5.34 -24.18
CA ASP A 497 -9.46 5.94 -22.84
C ASP A 497 -8.10 5.71 -22.17
N GLY A 498 -7.52 4.51 -22.30
CA GLY A 498 -6.19 4.21 -21.76
C GLY A 498 -5.07 5.00 -22.43
N SER A 499 -5.14 5.18 -23.75
CA SER A 499 -4.18 5.96 -24.52
C SER A 499 -4.31 7.46 -24.27
N TRP A 500 -5.52 7.95 -23.98
CA TRP A 500 -5.73 9.31 -23.49
C TRP A 500 -5.09 9.52 -22.11
N LEU A 501 -5.28 8.56 -21.19
CA LEU A 501 -4.67 8.62 -19.86
C LEU A 501 -3.14 8.66 -19.93
N ALA A 502 -2.55 7.83 -20.79
CA ALA A 502 -1.10 7.80 -20.99
C ALA A 502 -0.55 9.13 -21.50
N ASP A 503 -1.16 9.70 -22.56
CA ASP A 503 -0.72 10.96 -23.17
C ASP A 503 -0.84 12.15 -22.20
N ARG A 504 -1.96 12.25 -21.46
CA ARG A 504 -2.16 13.31 -20.46
C ARG A 504 -1.25 13.14 -19.25
N ALA A 505 -1.03 11.91 -18.78
CA ALA A 505 -0.07 11.63 -17.71
C ALA A 505 1.36 12.01 -18.12
N ALA A 506 1.76 11.71 -19.36
CA ALA A 506 3.07 12.11 -19.88
C ALA A 506 3.21 13.64 -19.93
N THR A 507 2.17 14.34 -20.36
CA THR A 507 2.16 15.81 -20.41
C THR A 507 2.26 16.42 -19.00
N TYR A 508 1.50 15.88 -18.03
CA TYR A 508 1.59 16.30 -16.62
C TYR A 508 3.00 16.06 -16.04
N LEU A 509 3.59 14.89 -16.31
CA LEU A 509 4.95 14.56 -15.88
C LEU A 509 5.98 15.51 -16.50
N GLN A 510 5.84 15.85 -17.77
CA GLN A 510 6.71 16.80 -18.45
C GLN A 510 6.65 18.18 -17.80
N ASP A 511 5.43 18.71 -17.57
CA ASP A 511 5.19 20.01 -16.93
C ASP A 511 5.79 20.10 -15.52
N HIS A 512 5.83 18.97 -14.79
CA HIS A 512 6.40 18.87 -13.45
C HIS A 512 7.88 18.43 -13.44
N GLY A 513 8.59 18.51 -14.57
CA GLY A 513 10.04 18.27 -14.65
C GLY A 513 10.47 16.80 -14.70
N GLN A 514 9.55 15.83 -14.77
CA GLN A 514 9.85 14.40 -14.87
C GLN A 514 10.04 13.96 -16.32
N LEU A 515 10.96 14.64 -17.03
CA LEU A 515 11.09 14.58 -18.49
C LEU A 515 11.40 13.17 -19.04
N LEU A 516 12.28 12.41 -18.38
CA LEU A 516 12.63 11.07 -18.84
C LEU A 516 11.45 10.09 -18.77
N ALA A 517 10.64 10.19 -17.71
CA ALA A 517 9.43 9.39 -17.56
C ALA A 517 8.36 9.81 -18.58
N ALA A 518 8.24 11.11 -18.86
CA ALA A 518 7.34 11.63 -19.88
C ALA A 518 7.72 11.13 -21.28
N ILE A 519 9.00 11.20 -21.67
CA ILE A 519 9.50 10.72 -22.97
C ILE A 519 9.21 9.23 -23.15
N ASP A 520 9.57 8.38 -22.17
CA ASP A 520 9.30 6.94 -22.24
C ASP A 520 7.79 6.66 -22.43
N LEU A 521 6.92 7.41 -21.74
CA LEU A 521 5.49 7.26 -21.87
C LEU A 521 4.95 7.77 -23.21
N PHE A 522 5.48 8.88 -23.74
CA PHE A 522 5.14 9.40 -25.07
C PHE A 522 5.58 8.45 -26.19
N GLU A 523 6.80 7.92 -26.14
CA GLU A 523 7.32 6.94 -27.12
C GLU A 523 6.46 5.66 -27.16
N ARG A 524 6.11 5.14 -25.98
CA ARG A 524 5.22 3.98 -25.85
C ARG A 524 3.83 4.28 -26.38
N THR A 525 3.25 5.42 -26.01
CA THR A 525 1.91 5.84 -26.44
C THR A 525 1.85 6.02 -27.95
N LEU A 526 2.87 6.64 -28.55
CA LEU A 526 3.00 6.80 -29.98
C LEU A 526 3.06 5.44 -30.68
N THR A 527 3.92 4.55 -30.21
CA THR A 527 4.06 3.18 -30.77
C THR A 527 2.72 2.43 -30.72
N ASP A 528 1.99 2.53 -29.61
CA ASP A 528 0.71 1.88 -29.44
C ASP A 528 -0.39 2.49 -30.33
N ARG A 529 -0.44 3.82 -30.47
CA ARG A 529 -1.37 4.52 -31.38
C ARG A 529 -1.08 4.22 -32.84
N GLU A 530 0.19 4.19 -33.26
CA GLU A 530 0.58 3.77 -34.61
C GLU A 530 0.12 2.35 -34.93
N ARG A 531 0.29 1.42 -33.98
CA ARG A 531 -0.17 0.02 -34.13
C ARG A 531 -1.70 -0.08 -34.21
N ALA A 532 -2.43 0.65 -33.38
CA ALA A 532 -3.88 0.48 -33.21
C ALA A 532 -4.72 1.32 -34.16
N LEU A 533 -4.29 2.56 -34.43
CA LEU A 533 -5.04 3.59 -35.18
C LEU A 533 -4.40 3.89 -36.55
N GLY A 534 -3.10 3.61 -36.69
CA GLY A 534 -2.31 3.93 -37.88
C GLY A 534 -1.54 5.25 -37.76
N ALA A 535 -0.54 5.40 -38.64
CA ALA A 535 0.38 6.54 -38.66
C ALA A 535 -0.28 7.90 -38.95
N ASP A 536 -1.37 7.89 -39.74
CA ASP A 536 -2.07 9.09 -40.20
C ASP A 536 -3.23 9.51 -39.29
N HIS A 537 -3.49 8.75 -38.22
CA HIS A 537 -4.61 9.07 -37.34
C HIS A 537 -4.33 10.38 -36.56
N PRO A 538 -5.31 11.28 -36.40
CA PRO A 538 -5.10 12.58 -35.74
C PRO A 538 -4.46 12.47 -34.33
N GLU A 539 -4.92 11.51 -33.52
CA GLU A 539 -4.34 11.22 -32.20
C GLU A 539 -2.90 10.70 -32.26
N THR A 540 -2.53 9.96 -33.31
CA THR A 540 -1.15 9.52 -33.52
C THR A 540 -0.27 10.72 -33.83
N LEU A 541 -0.73 11.62 -34.69
CA LEU A 541 -0.02 12.87 -35.02
C LEU A 541 0.10 13.80 -33.80
N ALA A 542 -0.92 13.84 -32.93
CA ALA A 542 -0.84 14.57 -31.65
C ALA A 542 0.25 14.00 -30.74
N SER A 543 0.33 12.68 -30.56
CA SER A 543 1.39 12.08 -29.76
C SER A 543 2.78 12.29 -30.35
N ARG A 544 2.94 12.33 -31.68
CA ARG A 544 4.22 12.69 -32.31
C ARG A 544 4.62 14.12 -31.99
N ASN A 545 3.68 15.07 -32.07
CA ASN A 545 3.92 16.47 -31.72
C ASN A 545 4.33 16.62 -30.25
N ASN A 546 3.67 15.92 -29.34
CA ASN A 546 4.01 15.95 -27.92
C ASN A 546 5.38 15.32 -27.63
N LEU A 547 5.71 14.21 -28.28
CA LEU A 547 7.04 13.58 -28.18
C LEU A 547 8.15 14.52 -28.71
N ALA A 548 7.90 15.20 -29.84
CA ALA A 548 8.85 16.18 -30.38
C ALA A 548 9.08 17.32 -29.39
N TYR A 549 8.02 17.81 -28.74
CA TYR A 549 8.13 18.82 -27.70
C TYR A 549 8.94 18.31 -26.49
N ALA A 550 8.71 17.07 -26.06
CA ALA A 550 9.49 16.46 -24.98
C ALA A 550 10.97 16.28 -25.34
N TYR A 551 11.30 15.96 -26.58
CA TYR A 551 12.68 15.95 -27.08
C TYR A 551 13.31 17.34 -27.04
N LEU A 552 12.56 18.38 -27.39
CA LEU A 552 13.02 19.76 -27.29
C LEU A 552 13.38 20.10 -25.84
N THR A 553 12.50 19.76 -24.87
CA THR A 553 12.71 20.01 -23.43
C THR A 553 13.96 19.33 -22.83
N VAL A 554 14.45 18.25 -23.41
CA VAL A 554 15.69 17.60 -22.96
C VAL A 554 16.92 17.98 -23.79
N GLY A 555 16.80 18.98 -24.68
CA GLY A 555 17.88 19.45 -25.54
C GLY A 555 18.17 18.56 -26.76
N ARG A 556 17.30 17.62 -27.11
CA ARG A 556 17.41 16.80 -28.35
C ARG A 556 16.83 17.57 -29.54
N VAL A 557 17.35 18.79 -29.77
CA VAL A 557 16.80 19.80 -30.67
C VAL A 557 16.62 19.31 -32.10
N GLU A 558 17.66 18.71 -32.70
CA GLU A 558 17.60 18.21 -34.07
C GLU A 558 16.58 17.08 -34.25
N GLU A 559 16.43 16.21 -33.24
CA GLU A 559 15.42 15.14 -33.28
C GLU A 559 14.00 15.69 -33.16
N ALA A 560 13.82 16.72 -32.33
CA ALA A 560 12.56 17.45 -32.20
C ALA A 560 12.17 18.12 -33.51
N ILE A 561 13.08 18.88 -34.14
CA ILE A 561 12.83 19.56 -35.43
C ILE A 561 12.41 18.55 -36.50
N ASN A 562 13.18 17.47 -36.68
CA ASN A 562 12.86 16.46 -37.67
C ASN A 562 11.48 15.83 -37.44
N LEU A 563 11.09 15.61 -36.17
CA LEU A 563 9.79 15.04 -35.83
C LEU A 563 8.65 16.05 -36.01
N PHE A 564 8.85 17.33 -35.67
CA PHE A 564 7.89 18.41 -35.90
C PHE A 564 7.64 18.65 -37.39
N GLU A 565 8.68 18.75 -38.22
CA GLU A 565 8.54 18.97 -39.68
C GLU A 565 7.73 17.85 -40.35
N ARG A 566 8.03 16.59 -39.99
CA ARG A 566 7.28 15.43 -40.48
C ARG A 566 5.83 15.46 -40.00
N THR A 567 5.61 15.75 -38.71
CA THR A 567 4.27 15.80 -38.12
C THR A 567 3.43 16.90 -38.72
N LEU A 568 4.01 18.08 -38.95
CA LEU A 568 3.36 19.21 -39.61
C LEU A 568 2.96 18.85 -41.05
N THR A 569 3.89 18.27 -41.82
CA THR A 569 3.62 17.82 -43.20
C THR A 569 2.44 16.83 -43.25
N ASP A 570 2.42 15.86 -42.33
CA ASP A 570 1.32 14.89 -42.23
C ASP A 570 0.01 15.53 -41.77
N ARG A 571 0.03 16.46 -40.80
CA ARG A 571 -1.16 17.20 -40.34
C ARG A 571 -1.74 18.09 -41.43
N GLU A 572 -0.91 18.77 -42.21
CA GLU A 572 -1.37 19.57 -43.35
C GLU A 572 -2.06 18.70 -44.40
N ARG A 573 -1.53 17.51 -44.68
CA ARG A 573 -2.13 16.55 -45.61
C ARG A 573 -3.44 15.95 -45.10
N VAL A 574 -3.51 15.60 -43.82
CA VAL A 574 -4.64 14.85 -43.23
C VAL A 574 -5.76 15.76 -42.74
N LEU A 575 -5.41 16.83 -42.02
CA LEU A 575 -6.34 17.74 -41.34
C LEU A 575 -6.55 19.04 -42.13
N GLY A 576 -5.58 19.42 -42.96
CA GLY A 576 -5.55 20.69 -43.67
C GLY A 576 -4.71 21.75 -42.96
N ALA A 577 -4.26 22.74 -43.75
CA ALA A 577 -3.40 23.84 -43.31
C ALA A 577 -4.03 24.76 -42.25
N ASP A 578 -5.36 24.91 -42.28
CA ASP A 578 -6.13 25.79 -41.38
C ASP A 578 -6.65 25.06 -40.12
N HIS A 579 -6.36 23.77 -39.97
CA HIS A 579 -6.83 23.04 -38.80
C HIS A 579 -6.09 23.52 -37.53
N PRO A 580 -6.78 23.71 -36.38
CA PRO A 580 -6.16 24.21 -35.15
C PRO A 580 -4.88 23.46 -34.74
N GLU A 581 -4.93 22.13 -34.73
CA GLU A 581 -3.76 21.28 -34.46
C GLU A 581 -2.59 21.48 -35.44
N THR A 582 -2.87 21.77 -36.71
CA THR A 582 -1.82 22.06 -37.70
C THR A 582 -1.14 23.38 -37.37
N LEU A 583 -1.93 24.41 -37.01
CA LEU A 583 -1.41 25.72 -36.59
C LEU A 583 -0.61 25.62 -35.28
N PHE A 584 -1.08 24.80 -34.33
CA PHE A 584 -0.35 24.50 -33.10
C PHE A 584 1.01 23.84 -33.40
N SER A 585 1.07 22.85 -34.31
CA SER A 585 2.35 22.24 -34.73
C SER A 585 3.31 23.22 -35.39
N ARG A 586 2.81 24.20 -36.16
CA ARG A 586 3.67 25.27 -36.73
C ARG A 586 4.30 26.11 -35.63
N SER A 587 3.52 26.42 -34.60
CA SER A 587 4.00 27.17 -33.43
C SER A 587 5.12 26.39 -32.72
N ASN A 588 4.92 25.10 -32.45
CA ASN A 588 5.95 24.28 -31.80
C ASN A 588 7.23 24.11 -32.66
N LEU A 589 7.09 24.02 -33.99
CA LEU A 589 8.24 24.02 -34.90
C LEU A 589 8.99 25.36 -34.87
N GLY A 590 8.27 26.49 -34.75
CA GLY A 590 8.88 27.81 -34.57
C GLY A 590 9.76 27.86 -33.32
N GLY A 591 9.25 27.39 -32.18
CA GLY A 591 10.04 27.29 -30.94
C GLY A 591 11.25 26.37 -31.09
N ALA A 592 11.10 25.25 -31.80
CA ALA A 592 12.24 24.37 -32.07
C ALA A 592 13.32 25.02 -32.94
N TYR A 593 12.96 25.87 -33.91
CA TYR A 593 13.91 26.67 -34.67
C TYR A 593 14.58 27.74 -33.81
N GLU A 594 13.84 28.35 -32.88
CA GLU A 594 14.39 29.32 -31.92
C GLU A 594 15.46 28.67 -31.03
N THR A 595 15.15 27.54 -30.37
CA THR A 595 16.11 26.78 -29.53
C THR A 595 17.36 26.35 -30.34
N ALA A 596 17.22 26.08 -31.64
CA ALA A 596 18.34 25.77 -32.52
C ALA A 596 19.19 26.98 -32.94
N GLY A 597 18.84 28.19 -32.51
CA GLY A 597 19.48 29.44 -32.91
C GLY A 597 19.11 29.90 -34.33
N ARG A 598 18.11 29.29 -34.97
CA ARG A 598 17.57 29.66 -36.29
C ARG A 598 16.50 30.75 -36.14
N VAL A 599 16.86 31.82 -35.42
CA VAL A 599 15.90 32.80 -34.88
C VAL A 599 15.10 33.52 -35.98
N GLU A 600 15.71 33.89 -37.10
CA GLU A 600 14.98 34.52 -38.21
C GLU A 600 13.94 33.58 -38.85
N GLU A 601 14.24 32.28 -38.92
CA GLU A 601 13.27 31.29 -39.42
C GLU A 601 12.12 31.09 -38.43
N ALA A 602 12.40 31.15 -37.13
CA ALA A 602 11.38 31.13 -36.08
C ALA A 602 10.47 32.36 -36.17
N ILE A 603 11.02 33.57 -36.28
CA ILE A 603 10.26 34.83 -36.44
C ILE A 603 9.33 34.74 -37.66
N ASP A 604 9.85 34.30 -38.81
CA ASP A 604 9.08 34.16 -40.04
C ASP A 604 7.92 33.15 -39.88
N LEU A 605 8.18 32.00 -39.24
CA LEU A 605 7.20 30.95 -39.05
C LEU A 605 6.12 31.37 -38.03
N PHE A 606 6.54 31.93 -36.89
CA PHE A 606 5.64 32.46 -35.88
C PHE A 606 4.76 33.59 -36.42
N GLY A 607 5.32 34.52 -37.19
CA GLY A 607 4.54 35.61 -37.79
C GLY A 607 3.45 35.11 -38.75
N ARG A 608 3.75 34.10 -39.58
CA ARG A 608 2.75 33.47 -40.46
C ARG A 608 1.71 32.68 -39.67
N ALA A 609 2.14 31.88 -38.70
CA ALA A 609 1.25 31.12 -37.84
C ALA A 609 0.31 32.02 -37.03
N LEU A 610 0.79 33.19 -36.58
CA LEU A 610 0.01 34.16 -35.83
C LEU A 610 -1.09 34.77 -36.70
N ALA A 611 -0.75 35.20 -37.92
CA ALA A 611 -1.74 35.70 -38.86
C ALA A 611 -2.83 34.66 -39.19
N ASP A 612 -2.44 33.39 -39.33
CA ASP A 612 -3.39 32.29 -39.56
C ASP A 612 -4.26 32.00 -38.34
N GLN A 613 -3.69 31.94 -37.13
CA GLN A 613 -4.45 31.71 -35.91
C GLN A 613 -5.40 32.87 -35.59
N GLU A 614 -4.99 34.13 -35.78
CA GLU A 614 -5.87 35.29 -35.63
C GLU A 614 -7.06 35.24 -36.59
N ARG A 615 -6.84 34.77 -37.83
CA ARG A 615 -7.90 34.59 -38.82
C ARG A 615 -8.84 33.43 -38.49
N VAL A 616 -8.31 32.30 -38.02
CA VAL A 616 -9.06 31.05 -37.83
C VAL A 616 -9.69 30.95 -36.45
N LEU A 617 -8.91 31.21 -35.39
CA LEU A 617 -9.29 31.05 -33.99
C LEU A 617 -9.74 32.36 -33.34
N GLY A 618 -9.23 33.48 -33.86
CA GLY A 618 -9.50 34.82 -33.33
C GLY A 618 -8.39 35.34 -32.41
N ALA A 619 -8.28 36.66 -32.31
CA ALA A 619 -7.22 37.34 -31.58
C ALA A 619 -7.18 37.06 -30.07
N ASP A 620 -8.32 36.68 -29.47
CA ASP A 620 -8.46 36.40 -28.04
C ASP A 620 -8.34 34.90 -27.70
N HIS A 621 -8.05 34.04 -28.68
CA HIS A 621 -7.90 32.61 -28.43
C HIS A 621 -6.61 32.30 -27.65
N LEU A 622 -6.66 31.33 -26.74
CA LEU A 622 -5.55 30.93 -25.85
C LEU A 622 -4.25 30.71 -26.62
N GLU A 623 -4.31 29.89 -27.67
CA GLU A 623 -3.14 29.55 -28.48
C GLU A 623 -2.60 30.77 -29.25
N THR A 624 -3.46 31.68 -29.69
CA THR A 624 -3.05 32.91 -30.38
C THR A 624 -2.30 33.84 -29.44
N LEU A 625 -2.76 33.97 -28.19
CA LEU A 625 -2.07 34.75 -27.17
C LEU A 625 -0.72 34.16 -26.78
N ALA A 626 -0.65 32.82 -26.66
CA ALA A 626 0.61 32.12 -26.42
C ALA A 626 1.60 32.34 -27.59
N LEU A 627 1.13 32.24 -28.83
CA LEU A 627 1.97 32.45 -30.00
C LEU A 627 2.48 33.90 -30.13
N ARG A 628 1.69 34.90 -29.73
CA ARG A 628 2.19 36.30 -29.65
C ARG A 628 3.35 36.43 -28.67
N SER A 629 3.26 35.77 -27.52
CA SER A 629 4.33 35.77 -26.51
C SER A 629 5.57 35.03 -27.03
N ALA A 630 5.39 33.90 -27.72
CA ALA A 630 6.50 33.18 -28.37
C ALA A 630 7.20 34.02 -29.46
N LEU A 631 6.44 34.75 -30.28
CA LEU A 631 7.02 35.68 -31.25
C LEU A 631 7.80 36.83 -30.59
N ALA A 632 7.34 37.32 -29.44
CA ALA A 632 8.08 38.31 -28.65
C ALA A 632 9.39 37.72 -28.11
N GLY A 633 9.36 36.47 -27.63
CA GLY A 633 10.56 35.70 -27.28
C GLY A 633 11.56 35.62 -28.44
N ALA A 634 11.09 35.27 -29.64
CA ALA A 634 11.95 35.20 -30.82
C ALA A 634 12.57 36.56 -31.20
N TYR A 635 11.84 37.67 -31.03
CA TYR A 635 12.43 39.01 -31.18
C TYR A 635 13.48 39.30 -30.12
N TRP A 636 13.26 38.86 -28.87
CA TRP A 636 14.22 39.03 -27.79
C TRP A 636 15.51 38.23 -28.06
N ALA A 637 15.38 36.96 -28.47
CA ALA A 637 16.50 36.11 -28.88
C ALA A 637 17.29 36.67 -30.08
N ALA A 638 16.62 37.40 -30.99
CA ALA A 638 17.27 38.09 -32.11
C ALA A 638 18.00 39.38 -31.69
N GLY A 639 17.92 39.78 -30.42
CA GLY A 639 18.44 41.05 -29.92
C GLY A 639 17.59 42.26 -30.31
N ARG A 640 16.37 42.07 -30.79
CA ARG A 640 15.39 43.12 -31.13
C ARG A 640 14.58 43.47 -29.88
N VAL A 641 15.29 43.90 -28.84
CA VAL A 641 14.78 43.99 -27.46
C VAL A 641 13.56 44.93 -27.35
N GLU A 642 13.57 46.08 -28.01
CA GLU A 642 12.46 47.04 -27.98
C GLU A 642 11.20 46.49 -28.66
N GLU A 643 11.35 45.74 -29.75
CA GLU A 643 10.22 45.09 -30.43
C GLU A 643 9.65 43.94 -29.59
N ALA A 644 10.52 43.23 -28.87
CA ALA A 644 10.12 42.21 -27.92
C ALA A 644 9.32 42.80 -26.75
N ILE A 645 9.83 43.87 -26.11
CA ILE A 645 9.14 44.58 -25.01
C ILE A 645 7.75 45.04 -25.45
N ASP A 646 7.66 45.74 -26.59
CA ASP A 646 6.39 46.23 -27.15
C ASP A 646 5.37 45.11 -27.35
N LEU A 647 5.82 43.94 -27.83
CA LEU A 647 4.94 42.81 -28.09
C LEU A 647 4.58 42.04 -26.81
N PHE A 648 5.53 41.85 -25.90
CA PHE A 648 5.29 41.24 -24.58
C PHE A 648 4.30 42.07 -23.76
N GLU A 649 4.42 43.40 -23.73
CA GLU A 649 3.47 44.27 -23.00
C GLU A 649 2.04 44.12 -23.53
N ARG A 650 1.87 44.09 -24.86
CA ARG A 650 0.55 43.88 -25.49
C ARG A 650 0.01 42.48 -25.21
N ALA A 651 0.84 41.46 -25.38
CA ALA A 651 0.46 40.08 -25.13
C ALA A 651 0.05 39.85 -23.67
N LEU A 652 0.83 40.38 -22.72
CA LEU A 652 0.54 40.32 -21.29
C LEU A 652 -0.76 41.04 -20.95
N ALA A 653 -1.01 42.24 -21.50
CA ALA A 653 -2.26 42.97 -21.26
C ALA A 653 -3.49 42.19 -21.77
N ASP A 654 -3.39 41.55 -22.94
CA ASP A 654 -4.46 40.71 -23.46
C ASP A 654 -4.65 39.43 -22.65
N GLN A 655 -3.56 38.76 -22.24
CA GLN A 655 -3.63 37.58 -21.39
C GLN A 655 -4.21 37.90 -20.01
N GLU A 656 -3.84 39.03 -19.39
CA GLU A 656 -4.43 39.46 -18.12
C GLU A 656 -5.93 39.73 -18.24
N ARG A 657 -6.37 40.30 -19.37
CA ARG A 657 -7.79 40.53 -19.66
C ARG A 657 -8.57 39.24 -19.91
N VAL A 658 -7.99 38.29 -20.65
CA VAL A 658 -8.69 37.07 -21.11
C VAL A 658 -8.57 35.92 -20.11
N LEU A 659 -7.38 35.70 -19.54
CA LEU A 659 -7.04 34.57 -18.67
C LEU A 659 -7.04 34.93 -17.19
N GLY A 660 -6.79 36.20 -16.89
CA GLY A 660 -6.54 36.69 -15.54
C GLY A 660 -5.06 36.68 -15.17
N ALA A 661 -4.70 37.50 -14.18
CA ALA A 661 -3.32 37.72 -13.76
C ALA A 661 -2.61 36.49 -13.16
N ASP A 662 -3.39 35.50 -12.71
CA ASP A 662 -2.92 34.27 -12.05
C ASP A 662 -2.75 33.09 -13.01
N HIS A 663 -3.13 33.24 -14.29
CA HIS A 663 -3.02 32.14 -15.24
C HIS A 663 -1.55 31.80 -15.51
N PRO A 664 -1.14 30.51 -15.58
CA PRO A 664 0.26 30.13 -15.79
C PRO A 664 0.91 30.81 -17.01
N SER A 665 0.22 30.87 -18.14
CA SER A 665 0.71 31.57 -19.35
C SER A 665 0.86 33.08 -19.16
N THR A 666 0.06 33.71 -18.31
CA THR A 666 0.19 35.14 -17.99
C THR A 666 1.39 35.40 -17.09
N LEU A 667 1.59 34.55 -16.09
CA LEU A 667 2.79 34.58 -15.25
C LEU A 667 4.06 34.34 -16.06
N LEU A 668 3.96 33.48 -17.08
CA LEU A 668 5.04 33.22 -18.01
C LEU A 668 5.43 34.44 -18.83
N SER A 669 4.49 35.05 -19.54
CA SER A 669 4.78 36.23 -20.35
C SER A 669 5.25 37.41 -19.49
N ARG A 670 4.82 37.48 -18.23
CA ARG A 670 5.33 38.47 -17.26
C ARG A 670 6.78 38.21 -16.86
N HIS A 671 7.16 36.94 -16.69
CA HIS A 671 8.55 36.53 -16.47
C HIS A 671 9.43 36.92 -17.67
N ASP A 672 9.00 36.58 -18.89
CA ASP A 672 9.76 36.87 -20.10
C ASP A 672 9.92 38.38 -20.34
N LEU A 673 8.87 39.17 -20.07
CA LEU A 673 8.94 40.63 -20.11
C LEU A 673 9.97 41.20 -19.11
N ALA A 674 10.05 40.62 -17.90
CA ALA A 674 11.06 41.02 -16.91
C ALA A 674 12.48 40.71 -17.42
N GLY A 675 12.64 39.57 -18.10
CA GLY A 675 13.89 39.22 -18.78
C GLY A 675 14.28 40.24 -19.85
N ALA A 676 13.33 40.62 -20.71
CA ALA A 676 13.55 41.63 -21.75
C ALA A 676 13.94 43.00 -21.16
N TYR A 677 13.29 43.44 -20.07
CA TYR A 677 13.69 44.66 -19.35
C TYR A 677 15.11 44.56 -18.78
N ALA A 678 15.49 43.41 -18.22
CA ALA A 678 16.85 43.22 -17.71
C ALA A 678 17.90 43.31 -18.84
N THR A 679 17.62 42.71 -20.01
CA THR A 679 18.49 42.84 -21.19
C THR A 679 18.58 44.27 -21.71
N ALA A 680 17.49 45.05 -21.63
CA ALA A 680 17.47 46.47 -21.96
C ALA A 680 18.22 47.36 -20.94
N GLY A 681 18.68 46.79 -19.81
CA GLY A 681 19.33 47.53 -18.73
C GLY A 681 18.35 48.26 -17.80
N GLN A 682 17.04 48.00 -17.93
CA GLN A 682 15.97 48.51 -17.07
C GLN A 682 15.86 47.60 -15.83
N LEU A 683 16.94 47.57 -15.03
CA LEU A 683 17.12 46.60 -13.95
C LEU A 683 16.12 46.78 -12.80
N GLU A 684 15.71 48.00 -12.50
CA GLU A 684 14.73 48.27 -11.43
C GLU A 684 13.33 47.77 -11.81
N GLU A 685 12.91 48.01 -13.05
CA GLU A 685 11.66 47.48 -13.60
C GLU A 685 11.69 45.96 -13.69
N ALA A 686 12.80 45.38 -14.16
CA ALA A 686 12.99 43.94 -14.26
C ALA A 686 12.90 43.25 -12.89
N ILE A 687 13.65 43.74 -11.89
CA ILE A 687 13.64 43.20 -10.53
C ILE A 687 12.23 43.27 -9.93
N GLY A 688 11.56 44.43 -10.02
CA GLY A 688 10.21 44.58 -9.47
C GLY A 688 9.19 43.65 -10.15
N LEU A 689 9.35 43.38 -11.44
CA LEU A 689 8.48 42.46 -12.17
C LEU A 689 8.79 40.98 -11.86
N PHE A 690 10.07 40.62 -11.73
CA PHE A 690 10.50 39.28 -11.32
C PHE A 690 10.05 38.95 -9.88
N GLU A 691 10.21 39.86 -8.91
CA GLU A 691 9.76 39.67 -7.52
C GLU A 691 8.26 39.38 -7.44
N ARG A 692 7.45 40.17 -8.16
CA ARG A 692 5.99 39.97 -8.24
C ARG A 692 5.64 38.65 -8.90
N THR A 693 6.27 38.34 -10.03
CA THR A 693 6.03 37.10 -10.78
C THR A 693 6.40 35.87 -9.96
N LEU A 694 7.55 35.89 -9.28
CA LEU A 694 7.98 34.81 -8.40
C LEU A 694 6.99 34.61 -7.24
N THR A 695 6.54 35.68 -6.61
CA THR A 695 5.54 35.61 -5.52
C THR A 695 4.24 34.95 -6.01
N ASP A 696 3.74 35.36 -7.18
CA ASP A 696 2.53 34.78 -7.76
C ASP A 696 2.72 33.33 -8.21
N GLN A 697 3.86 32.99 -8.81
CA GLN A 697 4.19 31.61 -9.19
C GLN A 697 4.36 30.69 -7.97
N GLU A 698 4.99 31.14 -6.89
CA GLU A 698 5.08 30.37 -5.65
C GLU A 698 3.70 30.11 -5.04
N ARG A 699 2.77 31.06 -5.16
CA ARG A 699 1.39 30.91 -4.70
C ARG A 699 0.54 30.01 -5.61
N VAL A 700 0.68 30.13 -6.92
CA VAL A 700 -0.18 29.48 -7.92
C VAL A 700 0.37 28.12 -8.33
N LEU A 701 1.64 28.06 -8.71
CA LEU A 701 2.32 26.85 -9.19
C LEU A 701 3.02 26.09 -8.06
N GLY A 702 3.35 26.78 -6.96
CA GLY A 702 4.15 26.22 -5.88
C GLY A 702 5.65 26.48 -6.07
N ALA A 703 6.38 26.44 -4.96
CA ALA A 703 7.82 26.73 -4.90
C ALA A 703 8.70 25.76 -5.71
N ASP A 704 8.19 24.56 -5.96
CA ASP A 704 8.89 23.44 -6.59
C ASP A 704 8.68 23.37 -8.11
N HIS A 705 7.74 24.14 -8.65
CA HIS A 705 7.42 24.06 -10.07
C HIS A 705 8.59 24.55 -10.93
N PRO A 706 8.94 23.90 -12.07
CA PRO A 706 10.06 24.29 -12.90
C PRO A 706 10.07 25.78 -13.28
N SER A 707 8.93 26.35 -13.68
CA SER A 707 8.78 27.79 -13.96
C SER A 707 9.10 28.70 -12.77
N THR A 708 8.75 28.29 -11.55
CA THR A 708 9.03 29.05 -10.33
C THR A 708 10.54 29.05 -10.04
N LEU A 709 11.19 27.90 -10.23
CA LEU A 709 12.65 27.75 -10.08
C LEU A 709 13.40 28.63 -11.10
N LEU A 710 12.93 28.68 -12.35
CA LEU A 710 13.50 29.55 -13.38
C LEU A 710 13.35 31.04 -13.04
N SER A 711 12.17 31.49 -12.62
CA SER A 711 11.97 32.87 -12.15
C SER A 711 12.87 33.24 -10.97
N ARG A 712 13.06 32.31 -10.03
CA ARG A 712 13.95 32.52 -8.88
C ARG A 712 15.40 32.69 -9.32
N HIS A 713 15.85 31.86 -10.27
CA HIS A 713 17.17 31.95 -10.87
C HIS A 713 17.38 33.28 -11.61
N ASN A 714 16.45 33.69 -12.47
CA ASN A 714 16.58 34.94 -13.23
C ASN A 714 16.51 36.18 -12.32
N LEU A 715 15.69 36.15 -11.26
CA LEU A 715 15.70 37.21 -10.24
C LEU A 715 17.07 37.31 -9.54
N ALA A 716 17.69 36.17 -9.22
CA ALA A 716 19.02 36.13 -8.64
C ALA A 716 20.08 36.72 -9.59
N GLY A 717 20.00 36.41 -10.88
CA GLY A 717 20.86 37.03 -11.92
C GLY A 717 20.66 38.54 -12.04
N ALA A 718 19.41 39.01 -11.95
CA ALA A 718 19.10 40.44 -11.95
C ALA A 718 19.66 41.15 -10.70
N TYR A 719 19.56 40.53 -9.51
CA TYR A 719 20.20 41.03 -8.29
C TYR A 719 21.72 41.08 -8.40
N ALA A 720 22.36 40.04 -8.94
CA ALA A 720 23.80 40.01 -9.14
C ALA A 720 24.25 41.17 -10.06
N THR A 721 23.52 41.39 -11.16
CA THR A 721 23.78 42.49 -12.10
C THR A 721 23.56 43.87 -11.46
N ALA A 722 22.59 44.01 -10.57
CA ALA A 722 22.34 45.23 -9.79
C ALA A 722 23.32 45.44 -8.61
N GLY A 723 24.28 44.53 -8.40
CA GLY A 723 25.25 44.59 -7.30
C GLY A 723 24.70 44.15 -5.93
N ARG A 724 23.52 43.52 -5.90
CA ARG A 724 22.84 42.96 -4.71
C ARG A 724 23.31 41.53 -4.45
N ALA A 725 24.62 41.36 -4.18
CA ALA A 725 25.27 40.04 -4.15
C ALA A 725 24.71 39.08 -3.08
N GLU A 726 24.41 39.57 -1.87
CA GLU A 726 23.88 38.73 -0.79
C GLU A 726 22.52 38.10 -1.16
N GLU A 727 21.64 38.88 -1.80
CA GLU A 727 20.32 38.43 -2.21
C GLU A 727 20.37 37.49 -3.41
N ALA A 728 21.31 37.72 -4.34
CA ALA A 728 21.57 36.81 -5.44
C ALA A 728 22.04 35.43 -4.95
N ILE A 729 23.01 35.40 -4.04
CA ILE A 729 23.57 34.15 -3.49
C ILE A 729 22.49 33.35 -2.75
N ASP A 730 21.68 33.98 -1.89
CA ASP A 730 20.60 33.28 -1.17
C ASP A 730 19.60 32.61 -2.14
N LEU A 731 19.18 33.33 -3.18
CA LEU A 731 18.26 32.79 -4.17
C LEU A 731 18.88 31.68 -5.02
N PHE A 732 20.13 31.81 -5.43
CA PHE A 732 20.82 30.75 -6.18
C PHE A 732 20.99 29.48 -5.33
N GLU A 733 21.43 29.59 -4.08
CA GLU A 733 21.59 28.44 -3.17
C GLU A 733 20.26 27.68 -2.98
N ARG A 734 19.17 28.43 -2.71
CA ARG A 734 17.83 27.84 -2.59
C ARG A 734 17.39 27.15 -3.89
N THR A 735 17.68 27.77 -5.04
CA THR A 735 17.32 27.21 -6.35
C THR A 735 18.08 25.92 -6.64
N VAL A 736 19.37 25.82 -6.29
CA VAL A 736 20.14 24.57 -6.46
C VAL A 736 19.51 23.43 -5.66
N VAL A 737 19.19 23.66 -4.39
CA VAL A 737 18.62 22.62 -3.51
C VAL A 737 17.27 22.12 -4.03
N ASP A 738 16.38 23.04 -4.40
CA ASP A 738 15.05 22.67 -4.90
C ASP A 738 15.11 22.04 -6.30
N ALA A 739 15.92 22.58 -7.21
CA ALA A 739 16.07 22.04 -8.56
C ALA A 739 16.69 20.64 -8.55
N GLU A 740 17.70 20.38 -7.71
CA GLU A 740 18.30 19.06 -7.55
C GLU A 740 17.28 18.02 -7.05
N ARG A 741 16.42 18.41 -6.11
CA ARG A 741 15.35 17.54 -5.59
C ARG A 741 14.25 17.27 -6.62
N VAL A 742 13.83 18.28 -7.39
CA VAL A 742 12.68 18.19 -8.29
C VAL A 742 13.06 17.63 -9.66
N LEU A 743 14.14 18.15 -10.26
CA LEU A 743 14.56 17.85 -11.63
C LEU A 743 15.60 16.71 -11.69
N GLY A 744 16.27 16.44 -10.57
CA GLY A 744 17.35 15.47 -10.46
C GLY A 744 18.74 16.04 -10.80
N GLU A 745 19.79 15.39 -10.31
CA GLU A 745 21.20 15.84 -10.44
C GLU A 745 21.68 16.04 -11.89
N GLY A 746 21.06 15.34 -12.86
CA GLY A 746 21.47 15.36 -14.27
C GLY A 746 20.82 16.45 -15.13
N HIS A 747 19.97 17.31 -14.56
CA HIS A 747 19.23 18.29 -15.35
C HIS A 747 20.13 19.46 -15.81
N PRO A 748 20.11 19.88 -17.10
CA PRO A 748 20.96 20.96 -17.62
C PRO A 748 20.85 22.28 -16.84
N PHE A 749 19.61 22.66 -16.46
CA PHE A 749 19.36 23.84 -15.62
C PHE A 749 20.19 23.86 -14.33
N LEU A 750 20.40 22.72 -13.67
CA LEU A 750 21.16 22.65 -12.41
C LEU A 750 22.64 23.04 -12.61
N ALA A 751 23.22 22.69 -13.76
CA ALA A 751 24.59 23.08 -14.08
C ALA A 751 24.70 24.61 -14.26
N THR A 752 23.70 25.23 -14.89
CA THR A 752 23.65 26.69 -15.08
C THR A 752 23.51 27.41 -13.74
N VAL A 753 22.55 27.01 -12.89
CA VAL A 753 22.35 27.64 -11.57
C VAL A 753 23.62 27.53 -10.70
N ARG A 754 24.32 26.40 -10.74
CA ARG A 754 25.58 26.21 -9.98
C ARG A 754 26.70 27.11 -10.51
N ALA A 755 26.84 27.25 -11.83
CA ALA A 755 27.84 28.14 -12.43
C ALA A 755 27.59 29.61 -12.06
N ASP A 756 26.33 30.04 -12.05
CA ASP A 756 25.97 31.43 -11.75
C ASP A 756 26.07 31.72 -10.25
N LEU A 757 25.81 30.74 -9.39
CA LEU A 757 26.13 30.80 -7.96
C LEU A 757 27.63 31.00 -7.74
N GLU A 758 28.48 30.19 -8.38
CA GLU A 758 29.94 30.33 -8.30
C GLU A 758 30.37 31.73 -8.76
N GLY A 759 29.83 32.21 -9.88
CA GLY A 759 30.05 33.57 -10.38
C GLY A 759 29.70 34.64 -9.35
N ALA A 760 28.50 34.59 -8.76
CA ALA A 760 28.04 35.54 -7.76
C ALA A 760 28.93 35.57 -6.49
N THR A 761 29.47 34.41 -6.08
CA THR A 761 30.38 34.33 -4.92
C THR A 761 31.77 34.90 -5.16
N LEU A 762 32.24 34.94 -6.43
CA LEU A 762 33.57 35.42 -6.80
C LEU A 762 33.63 36.94 -7.06
N GLY A 763 32.48 37.62 -7.08
CA GLY A 763 32.33 39.07 -7.29
C GLY A 763 31.42 39.39 -8.50
N PRO A 764 30.98 40.65 -8.67
CA PRO A 764 30.06 41.01 -9.74
C PRO A 764 30.67 40.67 -11.12
N PRO A 765 29.93 40.03 -12.03
CA PRO A 765 30.47 39.61 -13.31
C PRO A 765 30.88 40.83 -14.16
N GLU A 766 31.97 40.72 -14.95
CA GLU A 766 32.44 41.79 -15.84
C GLU A 766 31.42 42.16 -16.94
N LYS A 767 30.44 41.27 -17.19
CA LYS A 767 29.29 41.50 -18.08
C LYS A 767 28.02 40.89 -17.48
N PRO A 768 26.85 41.54 -17.63
CA PRO A 768 25.57 40.94 -17.25
C PRO A 768 25.38 39.60 -17.98
N GLN A 769 25.04 38.54 -17.26
CA GLN A 769 24.51 37.34 -17.91
C GLN A 769 23.09 37.64 -18.38
N PRO A 770 22.76 37.35 -19.65
CA PRO A 770 21.39 37.50 -20.11
C PRO A 770 20.49 36.54 -19.30
N PRO A 771 19.28 36.96 -18.91
CA PRO A 771 18.29 36.07 -18.31
C PRO A 771 18.04 34.88 -19.24
N ILE A 772 17.78 33.72 -18.67
CA ILE A 772 17.40 32.53 -19.44
C ILE A 772 15.92 32.69 -19.80
N ASP A 773 15.56 32.60 -21.08
CA ASP A 773 14.15 32.59 -21.46
C ASP A 773 13.44 31.31 -20.95
N HIS A 774 12.11 31.30 -20.92
CA HIS A 774 11.38 30.11 -20.50
C HIS A 774 11.35 28.98 -21.54
N GLN A 775 11.80 29.24 -22.78
CA GLN A 775 11.74 28.19 -23.78
C GLN A 775 12.80 27.12 -23.50
N PRO A 776 12.44 25.83 -23.67
CA PRO A 776 13.33 24.71 -23.44
C PRO A 776 14.57 24.66 -24.34
#